data_AF-A0A0H3C0T9-F1
#
_entry.id   AF-A0A0H3C0T9-F1
#
_cell.length_a   1.000
_cell.length_b   1.000
_cell.length_c   1.000
_cell.angle_alpha   90.00
_cell.angle_beta   90.00
_cell.angle_gamma   90.00
#
_symmetry.space_group_name_H-M   'P 1'
#
loop_
_entity.id
_entity.type
_entity.pdbx_description
1 polymer ?
#
loop_
_entity_poly.entity_id
_entity_poly.type
_entity_poly.pdbx_seq_one_letter_code
_entity_poly.pdbx_strand_id
1 'polypeptide(L)'
;MKKMLLIFSFFLIFLNGFPVSAREVDREKLKDFVNMDLEFVNYKGPYDSTNTYEQIVGIGEFLARPLTNSNSNSSYYGKYFINRFIDDQDKKASVDVFSIGSKSELDSILNLRRILTGYLIKSFDYDRSSAELIAKVITIYNAVYRGDLDYYKGFYIEAALKSLSKENAGLSRVYSQWAGKTQIFIPLKKDILSGNIESDIDIDSLVTDKVVAALLSENEAGVNFARDITDIQGETHKADQDKIDIELDNIHESDSNITETIENLRDQLEKATDEEHKKEIESQVDAKKKQKEELDKKAINLDKAQQKLDSAEDNLDVQRNTVREKIQEDINEINKEKNLPKPGDVSSPKVDKQLQIKESLEDLQEQLKETGDENQKREIEKQIEIKKSDEKLLKSKDDKASKDGKALDLDRELNSKASSKEKSKAKEEEITKSKSQKSLGDLNNDENLMMPEDQKLPEVKKLDSKKEFKPVSEVEKLDKIFKSNNNVGELSPLDKSSYKDIDSKEETVNKDVNLQKTKPQVKDQVTSLNEDLTTMSIDSSSPVFLEVIDPITNLGTLQLIDLNTGVRLKESTQQGIQRYGIYEREKDLVVIKMDSGKAKLQILDKLENLKVVSESNFEINKNSSLYVDSKMILVAVRDKDSSNDWRLAKFSPKNLDEFILSENKIMPFTSFSVRKNFIYLQDEFKSLVILDVNTLKKVK
;
A
#
# COMPACT_ATOMS: atom_id res chain seq x y z
N MET A 1 -36.49 47.27 -16.82
CA MET A 1 -36.42 46.14 -17.79
C MET A 1 -35.11 46.22 -18.56
N LYS A 2 -34.39 45.08 -18.65
CA LYS A 2 -33.12 44.82 -19.35
C LYS A 2 -31.87 45.53 -18.80
N LYS A 3 -31.32 45.01 -17.69
CA LYS A 3 -29.88 45.00 -17.29
C LYS A 3 -29.78 44.48 -15.84
N MET A 4 -30.12 43.20 -15.61
CA MET A 4 -30.04 42.57 -14.28
C MET A 4 -30.23 41.05 -14.44
N LEU A 5 -29.39 40.39 -15.25
CA LEU A 5 -29.45 38.93 -15.42
C LEU A 5 -28.14 38.33 -15.97
N LEU A 6 -26.99 38.67 -15.35
CA LEU A 6 -25.70 38.13 -15.79
C LEU A 6 -24.64 38.15 -14.69
N ILE A 7 -24.96 37.70 -13.47
CA ILE A 7 -23.97 37.47 -12.40
C ILE A 7 -24.11 36.08 -11.71
N PHE A 8 -25.09 35.25 -12.10
CA PHE A 8 -25.31 33.92 -11.49
C PHE A 8 -24.93 32.75 -12.42
N SER A 9 -23.76 32.81 -13.07
CA SER A 9 -23.31 31.72 -13.97
C SER A 9 -21.80 31.47 -13.97
N PHE A 10 -21.10 31.69 -12.85
CA PHE A 10 -19.65 31.43 -12.78
C PHE A 10 -19.17 30.60 -11.59
N PHE A 11 -20.06 29.89 -10.89
CA PHE A 11 -19.70 29.06 -9.72
C PHE A 11 -20.07 27.58 -9.86
N LEU A 12 -20.04 27.02 -11.08
CA LEU A 12 -20.47 25.64 -11.35
C LEU A 12 -19.61 24.88 -12.38
N ILE A 13 -18.31 25.20 -12.49
CA ILE A 13 -17.35 24.45 -13.33
C ILE A 13 -16.02 24.26 -12.58
N PHE A 14 -16.06 23.69 -11.39
CA PHE A 14 -14.88 23.09 -10.74
C PHE A 14 -15.23 21.72 -10.16
N LEU A 15 -15.93 20.90 -10.94
CA LEU A 15 -16.13 19.49 -10.63
C LEU A 15 -15.58 18.63 -11.77
N ASN A 16 -14.66 17.73 -11.39
CA ASN A 16 -14.07 16.62 -12.16
C ASN A 16 -12.81 16.94 -12.96
N GLY A 17 -11.69 16.95 -12.23
CA GLY A 17 -10.36 16.77 -12.78
C GLY A 17 -9.43 16.19 -11.70
N PHE A 18 -9.87 15.16 -10.98
CA PHE A 18 -8.94 14.41 -10.13
C PHE A 18 -7.86 13.80 -11.03
N PRO A 19 -6.55 14.06 -10.76
CA PRO A 19 -5.51 13.27 -11.37
C PRO A 19 -5.71 11.83 -10.89
N VAL A 20 -5.87 10.91 -11.85
CA VAL A 20 -5.77 9.47 -11.62
C VAL A 20 -4.30 9.21 -11.27
N SER A 21 -3.96 9.37 -9.99
CA SER A 21 -2.72 8.85 -9.45
C SER A 21 -2.87 7.33 -9.43
N ALA A 22 -2.03 6.64 -10.20
CA ALA A 22 -1.90 5.19 -10.07
C ALA A 22 -1.67 4.86 -8.58
N ARG A 23 -2.47 3.95 -8.03
CA ARG A 23 -2.38 3.55 -6.62
C ARG A 23 -1.12 2.72 -6.42
N GLU A 24 -0.05 3.35 -5.97
CA GLU A 24 1.17 2.66 -5.55
C GLU A 24 1.06 2.34 -4.05
N VAL A 25 0.99 1.05 -3.72
CA VAL A 25 1.36 0.55 -2.40
C VAL A 25 2.89 0.54 -2.33
N ASP A 26 3.49 0.86 -1.18
CA ASP A 26 4.94 1.05 -1.06
C ASP A 26 5.72 -0.19 -1.53
N ARG A 27 6.31 -0.08 -2.74
CA ARG A 27 6.97 -1.17 -3.47
C ARG A 27 8.20 -1.71 -2.75
N GLU A 28 8.75 -0.97 -1.79
CA GLU A 28 10.01 -1.31 -1.14
C GLU A 28 9.88 -2.46 -0.15
N LYS A 29 8.69 -2.66 0.42
CA LYS A 29 8.39 -3.80 1.31
C LYS A 29 8.14 -5.11 0.57
N LEU A 30 8.05 -5.07 -0.78
CA LEU A 30 7.39 -6.13 -1.54
C LEU A 30 8.29 -7.18 -2.24
N LYS A 31 9.59 -7.22 -1.94
CA LYS A 31 10.53 -8.03 -2.75
C LYS A 31 10.62 -9.52 -2.39
N ASP A 32 10.05 -9.98 -1.28
CA ASP A 32 10.29 -11.34 -0.77
C ASP A 32 9.05 -12.28 -0.71
N PHE A 33 8.02 -12.07 -1.54
CA PHE A 33 6.72 -12.76 -1.36
C PHE A 33 6.52 -14.14 -1.97
N VAL A 34 7.57 -14.79 -2.47
CA VAL A 34 7.39 -16.03 -3.25
C VAL A 34 7.06 -17.26 -2.39
N ASN A 35 7.32 -17.26 -1.08
CA ASN A 35 7.34 -18.52 -0.29
C ASN A 35 6.34 -18.63 0.87
N MET A 36 5.14 -18.07 0.75
CA MET A 36 4.06 -18.40 1.69
C MET A 36 2.81 -18.86 0.93
N ASP A 37 2.64 -20.17 0.84
CA ASP A 37 1.41 -20.83 0.43
C ASP A 37 0.77 -21.40 1.68
N LEU A 38 -0.37 -20.84 2.10
CA LEU A 38 -1.25 -21.39 3.13
C LEU A 38 -1.75 -22.77 2.62
N GLU A 39 -0.96 -23.83 2.83
CA GLU A 39 -0.57 -24.80 1.78
C GLU A 39 -1.68 -25.22 0.80
N PHE A 40 -1.72 -24.56 -0.36
CA PHE A 40 -2.59 -24.98 -1.45
C PHE A 40 -2.01 -26.22 -2.14
N VAL A 41 -2.81 -27.27 -2.23
CA VAL A 41 -2.48 -28.48 -2.97
C VAL A 41 -2.77 -28.22 -4.45
N ASN A 42 -1.71 -28.10 -5.24
CA ASN A 42 -1.75 -27.96 -6.69
C ASN A 42 -1.69 -29.32 -7.39
N TYR A 43 -2.12 -29.37 -8.65
CA TYR A 43 -1.92 -30.55 -9.52
C TYR A 43 -0.43 -30.82 -9.74
N LYS A 44 -0.05 -32.10 -9.76
CA LYS A 44 1.34 -32.56 -9.95
C LYS A 44 1.50 -33.58 -11.09
N GLY A 45 0.46 -33.80 -11.89
CA GLY A 45 0.52 -34.74 -13.03
C GLY A 45 1.07 -34.11 -14.30
N PRO A 46 1.14 -34.85 -15.42
CA PRO A 46 1.61 -34.33 -16.69
C PRO A 46 0.66 -33.26 -17.23
N TYR A 47 1.25 -32.26 -17.91
CA TYR A 47 0.54 -31.17 -18.58
C TYR A 47 0.57 -31.40 -20.09
N ASP A 48 -0.59 -31.38 -20.74
CA ASP A 48 -0.69 -31.48 -22.20
C ASP A 48 -0.32 -30.17 -22.91
N SER A 49 -0.38 -29.05 -22.19
CA SER A 49 0.07 -27.73 -22.64
C SER A 49 0.32 -26.80 -21.45
N THR A 50 1.15 -25.76 -21.62
CA THR A 50 1.40 -24.74 -20.59
C THR A 50 1.09 -23.36 -21.16
N ASN A 51 0.42 -22.52 -20.37
CA ASN A 51 0.21 -21.11 -20.72
C ASN A 51 1.35 -20.24 -20.18
N THR A 52 1.69 -19.18 -20.90
CA THR A 52 2.65 -18.18 -20.41
C THR A 52 2.02 -17.33 -19.30
N TYR A 53 2.87 -16.65 -18.52
CA TYR A 53 2.42 -15.72 -17.49
C TYR A 53 1.44 -14.67 -18.08
N GLU A 54 1.79 -14.05 -19.20
CA GLU A 54 1.02 -12.98 -19.86
C GLU A 54 -0.32 -13.49 -20.36
N GLN A 55 -0.36 -14.73 -20.88
CA GLN A 55 -1.61 -15.35 -21.30
C GLN A 55 -2.58 -15.51 -20.14
N ILE A 56 -2.08 -15.88 -18.95
CA ILE A 56 -2.91 -16.09 -17.76
C ILE A 56 -3.37 -14.75 -17.17
N VAL A 57 -2.47 -13.77 -17.05
CA VAL A 57 -2.82 -12.41 -16.62
C VAL A 57 -3.85 -11.78 -17.57
N GLY A 58 -3.70 -12.00 -18.88
CA GLY A 58 -4.63 -11.52 -19.89
C GLY A 58 -6.07 -12.04 -19.74
N ILE A 59 -6.27 -13.20 -19.08
CA ILE A 59 -7.61 -13.70 -18.73
C ILE A 59 -8.28 -12.76 -17.71
N GLY A 60 -7.54 -12.37 -16.67
CA GLY A 60 -8.00 -11.44 -15.66
C GLY A 60 -8.35 -10.07 -16.23
N GLU A 61 -7.45 -9.53 -17.06
CA GLU A 61 -7.67 -8.26 -17.75
C GLU A 61 -8.91 -8.32 -18.67
N PHE A 62 -9.13 -9.44 -19.35
CA PHE A 62 -10.32 -9.64 -20.17
C PHE A 62 -11.59 -9.62 -19.32
N LEU A 63 -11.58 -10.29 -18.16
CA LEU A 63 -12.72 -10.34 -17.25
C LEU A 63 -13.09 -8.95 -16.69
N ALA A 64 -12.11 -8.09 -16.47
CA ALA A 64 -12.31 -6.73 -15.97
C ALA A 64 -13.02 -5.79 -16.95
N ARG A 65 -12.75 -5.89 -18.26
CA ARG A 65 -13.19 -4.91 -19.28
C ARG A 65 -14.70 -4.60 -19.28
N PRO A 66 -15.62 -5.58 -19.12
CA PRO A 66 -17.05 -5.31 -19.18
C PRO A 66 -17.64 -4.73 -17.88
N LEU A 67 -16.87 -4.61 -16.80
CA LEU A 67 -17.37 -4.21 -15.48
C LEU A 67 -17.46 -2.70 -15.31
N THR A 68 -18.42 -2.06 -15.99
CA THR A 68 -18.60 -0.60 -15.95
C THR A 68 -19.65 -0.12 -14.95
N ASN A 69 -20.61 -0.97 -14.56
CA ASN A 69 -21.76 -0.60 -13.71
C ASN A 69 -22.07 -1.68 -12.65
N SER A 70 -22.95 -1.36 -11.69
CA SER A 70 -23.54 -2.35 -10.77
C SER A 70 -24.28 -3.45 -11.54
N ASN A 71 -24.17 -4.71 -11.08
CA ASN A 71 -24.71 -5.93 -11.71
C ASN A 71 -24.12 -6.29 -13.09
N SER A 72 -22.96 -5.72 -13.43
CA SER A 72 -22.19 -6.17 -14.60
C SER A 72 -21.61 -7.56 -14.36
N ASN A 73 -21.54 -8.35 -15.43
CA ASN A 73 -20.92 -9.66 -15.41
C ASN A 73 -19.99 -9.83 -16.60
N SER A 74 -18.98 -10.68 -16.42
CA SER A 74 -18.06 -11.09 -17.48
C SER A 74 -17.79 -12.58 -17.36
N SER A 75 -17.53 -13.21 -18.51
CA SER A 75 -17.32 -14.65 -18.64
C SER A 75 -16.20 -14.92 -19.62
N TYR A 76 -15.26 -15.77 -19.21
CA TYR A 76 -14.18 -16.25 -20.07
C TYR A 76 -14.45 -17.71 -20.45
N TYR A 77 -15.11 -17.91 -21.59
CA TYR A 77 -15.43 -19.23 -22.19
C TYR A 77 -16.13 -20.23 -21.24
N GLY A 78 -16.84 -19.73 -20.23
CA GLY A 78 -17.45 -20.55 -19.18
C GLY A 78 -16.46 -21.21 -18.21
N LYS A 79 -15.17 -20.87 -18.28
CA LYS A 79 -14.12 -21.30 -17.34
C LYS A 79 -14.07 -20.40 -16.11
N TYR A 80 -14.25 -19.09 -16.29
CA TYR A 80 -14.21 -18.11 -15.21
C TYR A 80 -15.31 -17.08 -15.41
N PHE A 81 -15.86 -16.58 -14.30
CA PHE A 81 -16.88 -15.55 -14.30
C PHE A 81 -16.55 -14.50 -13.24
N ILE A 82 -16.94 -13.26 -13.48
CA ILE A 82 -16.93 -12.23 -12.46
C ILE A 82 -18.24 -11.46 -12.50
N ASN A 83 -18.82 -11.23 -11.33
CA ASN A 83 -20.08 -10.50 -11.16
C ASN A 83 -19.88 -9.40 -10.13
N ARG A 84 -20.21 -8.17 -10.49
CA ARG A 84 -20.07 -6.99 -9.63
C ARG A 84 -21.39 -6.66 -8.96
N PHE A 85 -21.40 -6.60 -7.63
CA PHE A 85 -22.58 -6.24 -6.84
C PHE A 85 -22.27 -4.99 -6.02
N ILE A 86 -22.91 -3.88 -6.38
CA ILE A 86 -22.74 -2.58 -5.72
C ILE A 86 -24.08 -2.11 -5.15
N ASP A 87 -24.07 -1.78 -3.86
CA ASP A 87 -25.13 -1.07 -3.14
C ASP A 87 -24.50 -0.09 -2.13
N ASP A 88 -24.60 1.21 -2.43
CA ASP A 88 -24.06 2.28 -1.58
C ASP A 88 -24.90 2.51 -0.31
N GLN A 89 -26.17 2.08 -0.30
CA GLN A 89 -27.12 2.32 0.79
C GLN A 89 -27.12 1.20 1.83
N ASP A 90 -26.77 -0.03 1.42
CA ASP A 90 -26.63 -1.14 2.36
C ASP A 90 -25.40 -0.93 3.25
N LYS A 91 -25.52 -1.28 4.54
CA LYS A 91 -24.41 -1.28 5.48
C LYS A 91 -23.44 -2.43 5.21
N LYS A 92 -23.90 -3.51 4.58
CA LYS A 92 -23.09 -4.67 4.20
C LYS A 92 -22.16 -4.34 3.03
N ALA A 93 -21.12 -5.16 2.88
CA ALA A 93 -20.09 -4.95 1.88
C ALA A 93 -20.62 -5.20 0.47
N SER A 94 -20.37 -4.24 -0.42
CA SER A 94 -20.40 -4.45 -1.87
C SER A 94 -19.20 -5.28 -2.29
N VAL A 95 -19.32 -6.03 -3.39
CA VAL A 95 -18.37 -7.10 -3.69
C VAL A 95 -18.33 -7.45 -5.17
N ASP A 96 -17.13 -7.77 -5.64
CA ASP A 96 -16.94 -8.52 -6.87
C ASP A 96 -16.80 -10.02 -6.55
N VAL A 97 -17.61 -10.86 -7.18
CA VAL A 97 -17.60 -12.31 -6.98
C VAL A 97 -16.99 -12.99 -8.20
N PHE A 98 -15.77 -13.49 -8.04
CA PHE A 98 -15.07 -14.29 -9.04
C PHE A 98 -15.41 -15.78 -8.87
N SER A 99 -16.00 -16.41 -9.88
CA SER A 99 -16.39 -17.82 -9.85
C SER A 99 -15.53 -18.67 -10.78
N ILE A 100 -15.11 -19.84 -10.31
CA ILE A 100 -14.44 -20.84 -11.14
C ILE A 100 -15.50 -21.80 -11.69
N GLY A 101 -15.71 -21.75 -13.01
CA GLY A 101 -16.67 -22.59 -13.72
C GLY A 101 -16.25 -24.05 -13.77
N SER A 102 -17.21 -24.95 -14.03
CA SER A 102 -16.95 -26.40 -14.15
C SER A 102 -16.09 -26.78 -15.36
N LYS A 103 -15.98 -25.91 -16.37
CA LYS A 103 -15.09 -26.08 -17.53
C LYS A 103 -13.65 -25.61 -17.28
N SER A 104 -13.37 -25.09 -16.07
CA SER A 104 -12.05 -24.61 -15.73
C SER A 104 -11.07 -25.78 -15.63
N GLU A 105 -9.88 -25.58 -16.17
CA GLU A 105 -8.72 -26.46 -16.03
C GLU A 105 -7.74 -25.89 -14.99
N LEU A 106 -8.19 -24.96 -14.16
CA LEU A 106 -7.34 -24.32 -13.16
C LEU A 106 -6.85 -25.34 -12.13
N ASP A 107 -5.53 -25.42 -12.02
CA ASP A 107 -4.83 -26.52 -11.38
C ASP A 107 -3.73 -26.06 -10.41
N SER A 108 -3.44 -24.75 -10.40
CA SER A 108 -2.41 -24.12 -9.61
C SER A 108 -2.87 -22.80 -9.00
N ILE A 109 -2.58 -22.62 -7.71
CA ILE A 109 -2.86 -21.37 -6.99
C ILE A 109 -2.12 -20.18 -7.61
N LEU A 110 -0.94 -20.41 -8.17
CA LEU A 110 -0.16 -19.38 -8.83
C LEU A 110 -0.87 -18.88 -10.09
N ASN A 111 -1.49 -19.79 -10.85
CA ASN A 111 -2.28 -19.42 -12.03
C ASN A 111 -3.54 -18.67 -11.62
N LEU A 112 -4.22 -19.07 -10.54
CA LEU A 112 -5.37 -18.34 -10.00
C LEU A 112 -4.98 -16.91 -9.61
N ARG A 113 -3.88 -16.77 -8.85
CA ARG A 113 -3.36 -15.47 -8.43
C ARG A 113 -3.00 -14.59 -9.63
N ARG A 114 -2.39 -15.14 -10.69
CA ARG A 114 -2.12 -14.40 -11.93
C ARG A 114 -3.39 -13.89 -12.62
N ILE A 115 -4.45 -14.70 -12.66
CA ILE A 115 -5.76 -14.24 -13.19
C ILE A 115 -6.28 -13.08 -12.32
N LEU A 116 -6.23 -13.23 -11.00
CA LEU A 116 -6.65 -12.16 -10.08
C LEU A 116 -5.76 -10.91 -10.23
N THR A 117 -4.45 -11.05 -10.42
CA THR A 117 -3.52 -9.96 -10.68
C THR A 117 -3.94 -9.17 -11.93
N GLY A 118 -4.18 -9.85 -13.06
CA GLY A 118 -4.65 -9.17 -14.27
C GLY A 118 -6.00 -8.47 -14.09
N TYR A 119 -6.89 -9.09 -13.31
CA TYR A 119 -8.15 -8.48 -12.94
C TYR A 119 -7.97 -7.20 -12.12
N LEU A 120 -7.09 -7.25 -11.11
CA LEU A 120 -6.82 -6.17 -10.17
C LEU A 120 -6.14 -4.98 -10.86
N ILE A 121 -5.12 -5.25 -11.69
CA ILE A 121 -4.47 -4.24 -12.53
C ILE A 121 -5.52 -3.53 -13.38
N LYS A 122 -6.40 -4.29 -14.05
CA LYS A 122 -7.29 -3.70 -15.03
C LYS A 122 -8.52 -3.00 -14.42
N SER A 123 -9.03 -3.48 -13.29
CA SER A 123 -10.24 -2.95 -12.66
C SER A 123 -9.98 -1.83 -11.67
N PHE A 124 -8.84 -1.85 -10.99
CA PHE A 124 -8.53 -0.95 -9.87
C PHE A 124 -7.23 -0.14 -10.09
N ASP A 125 -6.58 -0.31 -11.24
CA ASP A 125 -5.37 0.41 -11.62
C ASP A 125 -4.19 0.23 -10.64
N TYR A 126 -4.15 -0.90 -9.95
CA TYR A 126 -2.98 -1.30 -9.19
C TYR A 126 -1.83 -1.61 -10.13
N ASP A 127 -0.63 -1.27 -9.70
CA ASP A 127 0.57 -1.79 -10.32
C ASP A 127 0.69 -3.32 -10.12
N ARG A 128 1.56 -3.94 -10.92
CA ARG A 128 1.72 -5.41 -10.89
C ARG A 128 2.08 -5.94 -9.50
N SER A 129 3.04 -5.34 -8.80
CA SER A 129 3.52 -5.87 -7.51
C SER A 129 2.44 -5.79 -6.44
N SER A 130 1.74 -4.66 -6.37
CA SER A 130 0.58 -4.47 -5.48
C SER A 130 -0.54 -5.46 -5.81
N ALA A 131 -0.87 -5.62 -7.10
CA ALA A 131 -1.90 -6.56 -7.55
C ALA A 131 -1.56 -8.02 -7.26
N GLU A 132 -0.29 -8.43 -7.36
CA GLU A 132 0.18 -9.77 -6.98
C GLU A 132 0.01 -10.03 -5.48
N LEU A 133 0.33 -9.03 -4.66
CA LEU A 133 0.15 -9.15 -3.22
C LEU A 133 -1.33 -9.22 -2.83
N ILE A 134 -2.15 -8.29 -3.34
CA ILE A 134 -3.58 -8.25 -3.04
C ILE A 134 -4.26 -9.54 -3.52
N ALA A 135 -3.88 -10.06 -4.70
CA ALA A 135 -4.35 -11.36 -5.17
C ALA A 135 -4.02 -12.49 -4.18
N LYS A 136 -2.83 -12.47 -3.57
CA LYS A 136 -2.45 -13.43 -2.53
C LYS A 136 -3.32 -13.29 -1.28
N VAL A 137 -3.53 -12.07 -0.78
CA VAL A 137 -4.43 -11.82 0.38
C VAL A 137 -5.85 -12.30 0.08
N ILE A 138 -6.41 -11.98 -1.09
CA ILE A 138 -7.75 -12.42 -1.51
C ILE A 138 -7.88 -13.94 -1.47
N THR A 139 -6.88 -14.67 -1.97
CA THR A 139 -6.91 -16.15 -1.96
C THR A 139 -6.88 -16.73 -0.55
N ILE A 140 -6.11 -16.11 0.36
CA ILE A 140 -5.98 -16.53 1.75
C ILE A 140 -7.27 -16.26 2.52
N TYR A 141 -7.80 -15.04 2.41
CA TYR A 141 -9.09 -14.64 2.97
C TYR A 141 -10.20 -15.62 2.59
N ASN A 142 -10.34 -15.92 1.30
CA ASN A 142 -11.37 -16.84 0.81
C ASN A 142 -11.12 -18.31 1.22
N ALA A 143 -9.87 -18.69 1.52
CA ALA A 143 -9.57 -20.00 2.07
C ALA A 143 -9.90 -20.10 3.57
N VAL A 144 -9.65 -19.04 4.34
CA VAL A 144 -9.95 -18.96 5.77
C VAL A 144 -11.46 -19.01 6.04
N TYR A 145 -12.25 -18.37 5.18
CA TYR A 145 -13.72 -18.35 5.30
C TYR A 145 -14.42 -19.41 4.46
N ARG A 146 -13.70 -20.42 3.94
CA ARG A 146 -14.28 -21.46 3.08
C ARG A 146 -15.49 -22.14 3.74
N GLY A 147 -16.65 -22.04 3.09
CA GLY A 147 -17.90 -22.68 3.52
C GLY A 147 -18.60 -22.00 4.71
N ASP A 148 -18.08 -20.86 5.18
CA ASP A 148 -18.61 -20.11 6.32
C ASP A 148 -19.79 -19.22 5.91
N LEU A 149 -20.94 -19.87 5.67
CA LEU A 149 -22.14 -19.18 5.18
C LEU A 149 -22.65 -18.08 6.12
N ASP A 150 -22.44 -18.24 7.43
CA ASP A 150 -22.91 -17.27 8.41
C ASP A 150 -22.10 -15.99 8.33
N TYR A 151 -20.77 -16.12 8.19
CA TYR A 151 -19.90 -14.99 7.90
C TYR A 151 -20.31 -14.28 6.60
N TYR A 152 -20.43 -15.00 5.48
CA TYR A 152 -20.78 -14.37 4.19
C TYR A 152 -22.16 -13.67 4.24
N LYS A 153 -23.16 -14.26 4.91
CA LYS A 153 -24.49 -13.66 5.08
C LYS A 153 -24.49 -12.45 6.00
N GLY A 154 -23.66 -12.45 7.03
CA GLY A 154 -23.49 -11.32 7.93
C GLY A 154 -22.80 -10.14 7.26
N PHE A 155 -21.80 -10.43 6.43
CA PHE A 155 -20.87 -9.44 5.91
C PHE A 155 -21.24 -8.85 4.55
N TYR A 156 -21.74 -9.65 3.60
CA TYR A 156 -22.00 -9.22 2.22
C TYR A 156 -23.49 -9.00 1.91
N ILE A 157 -23.75 -8.11 0.95
CA ILE A 157 -25.10 -7.81 0.47
C ILE A 157 -25.80 -9.05 -0.11
N GLU A 158 -27.12 -9.13 0.09
CA GLU A 158 -27.93 -10.33 -0.27
C GLU A 158 -27.86 -10.66 -1.77
N ALA A 159 -27.74 -9.64 -2.62
CA ALA A 159 -27.65 -9.82 -4.08
C ALA A 159 -26.48 -10.74 -4.50
N ALA A 160 -25.34 -10.66 -3.81
CA ALA A 160 -24.14 -11.47 -4.08
C ALA A 160 -24.29 -12.92 -3.62
N LEU A 161 -25.22 -13.21 -2.71
CA LEU A 161 -25.33 -14.49 -2.01
C LEU A 161 -26.30 -15.47 -2.67
N LYS A 162 -27.03 -15.04 -3.71
CA LYS A 162 -28.13 -15.83 -4.32
C LYS A 162 -27.75 -17.23 -4.78
N SER A 163 -26.51 -17.41 -5.24
CA SER A 163 -25.99 -18.71 -5.73
C SER A 163 -25.01 -19.37 -4.75
N LEU A 164 -24.87 -18.80 -3.56
CA LEU A 164 -23.91 -19.23 -2.56
C LEU A 164 -24.43 -20.48 -1.83
N SER A 165 -23.53 -21.42 -1.63
CA SER A 165 -23.73 -22.67 -0.93
C SER A 165 -22.48 -23.00 -0.11
N LYS A 166 -22.60 -23.90 0.86
CA LYS A 166 -21.44 -24.35 1.65
C LYS A 166 -20.33 -24.90 0.75
N GLU A 167 -20.71 -25.54 -0.36
CA GLU A 167 -19.79 -26.15 -1.31
C GLU A 167 -19.14 -25.19 -2.30
N ASN A 168 -19.55 -23.92 -2.40
CA ASN A 168 -18.90 -22.95 -3.30
C ASN A 168 -18.49 -21.64 -2.64
N ALA A 169 -18.90 -21.37 -1.40
CA ALA A 169 -18.50 -20.18 -0.68
C ALA A 169 -17.02 -20.19 -0.34
N GLY A 170 -16.22 -19.31 -0.93
CA GLY A 170 -14.78 -19.22 -0.73
C GLY A 170 -13.96 -20.16 -1.63
N LEU A 171 -12.69 -20.35 -1.27
CA LEU A 171 -11.70 -21.09 -2.04
C LEU A 171 -11.19 -22.32 -1.26
N SER A 172 -11.30 -23.52 -1.84
CA SER A 172 -10.72 -24.72 -1.20
C SER A 172 -9.18 -24.65 -1.23
N ARG A 173 -8.50 -25.26 -0.24
CA ARG A 173 -7.04 -25.45 -0.31
C ARG A 173 -6.62 -26.53 -1.31
N VAL A 174 -7.56 -27.29 -1.90
CA VAL A 174 -7.25 -28.39 -2.83
C VAL A 174 -7.77 -28.10 -4.24
N TYR A 175 -6.90 -28.12 -5.24
CA TYR A 175 -7.24 -27.76 -6.63
C TYR A 175 -8.41 -28.56 -7.22
N SER A 176 -8.53 -29.84 -6.87
CA SER A 176 -9.60 -30.72 -7.36
C SER A 176 -11.01 -30.31 -6.91
N GLN A 177 -11.10 -29.37 -5.96
CA GLN A 177 -12.35 -28.80 -5.47
C GLN A 177 -12.60 -27.37 -5.99
N TRP A 178 -11.86 -26.90 -6.99
CA TRP A 178 -12.04 -25.54 -7.50
C TRP A 178 -13.08 -25.45 -8.62
N ALA A 179 -12.94 -26.29 -9.65
CA ALA A 179 -13.81 -26.23 -10.83
C ALA A 179 -15.28 -26.45 -10.45
N GLY A 180 -16.12 -25.44 -10.70
CA GLY A 180 -17.56 -25.45 -10.41
C GLY A 180 -17.93 -25.35 -8.93
N LYS A 181 -16.95 -25.21 -8.03
CA LYS A 181 -17.13 -25.27 -6.57
C LYS A 181 -16.42 -24.14 -5.82
N THR A 182 -16.18 -23.02 -6.50
CA THR A 182 -15.49 -21.87 -5.92
C THR A 182 -16.17 -20.56 -6.35
N GLN A 183 -16.44 -19.73 -5.36
CA GLN A 183 -16.80 -18.31 -5.47
C GLN A 183 -15.90 -17.52 -4.52
N ILE A 184 -15.01 -16.73 -5.11
CA ILE A 184 -14.05 -15.86 -4.42
C ILE A 184 -14.70 -14.49 -4.30
N PHE A 185 -14.84 -14.01 -3.07
CA PHE A 185 -15.39 -12.71 -2.75
C PHE A 185 -14.26 -11.70 -2.61
N ILE A 186 -14.40 -10.56 -3.30
CA ILE A 186 -13.43 -9.47 -3.35
C ILE A 186 -14.16 -8.20 -2.90
N PRO A 187 -14.09 -7.82 -1.61
CA PRO A 187 -14.86 -6.71 -1.06
C PRO A 187 -14.38 -5.37 -1.66
N LEU A 188 -15.35 -4.51 -1.98
CA LEU A 188 -15.10 -3.19 -2.56
C LEU A 188 -15.07 -2.12 -1.48
N LYS A 189 -14.06 -1.24 -1.54
CA LYS A 189 -13.88 -0.18 -0.56
C LYS A 189 -14.98 0.87 -0.68
N LYS A 190 -15.42 1.40 0.47
CA LYS A 190 -16.22 2.62 0.54
C LYS A 190 -15.32 3.81 0.85
N ASP A 191 -15.58 4.93 0.17
CA ASP A 191 -14.90 6.19 0.47
C ASP A 191 -15.24 6.61 1.89
N ILE A 192 -14.21 6.95 2.66
CA ILE A 192 -14.35 7.20 4.10
C ILE A 192 -15.23 8.43 4.37
N LEU A 193 -15.24 9.40 3.46
CA LEU A 193 -16.00 10.66 3.59
C LEU A 193 -17.44 10.52 3.09
N SER A 194 -17.60 10.08 1.84
CA SER A 194 -18.89 10.03 1.15
C SER A 194 -19.67 8.74 1.39
N GLY A 195 -19.00 7.66 1.78
CA GLY A 195 -19.59 6.33 1.97
C GLY A 195 -19.94 5.59 0.67
N ASN A 196 -19.72 6.21 -0.49
CA ASN A 196 -19.95 5.59 -1.80
C ASN A 196 -18.86 4.58 -2.11
N ILE A 197 -19.15 3.60 -2.96
CA ILE A 197 -18.15 2.65 -3.43
C ILE A 197 -17.07 3.34 -4.27
N GLU A 198 -15.82 3.10 -3.88
CA GLU A 198 -14.63 3.50 -4.62
C GLU A 198 -14.19 2.43 -5.61
N SER A 199 -13.38 2.84 -6.58
CA SER A 199 -12.59 1.93 -7.41
C SER A 199 -11.39 1.37 -6.63
N ASP A 200 -11.60 0.83 -5.43
CA ASP A 200 -10.57 0.17 -4.60
C ASP A 200 -11.06 -1.13 -3.99
N ILE A 201 -10.11 -1.93 -3.51
CA ILE A 201 -10.39 -3.10 -2.67
C ILE A 201 -10.37 -2.70 -1.20
N ASP A 202 -11.32 -3.25 -0.45
CA ASP A 202 -11.38 -3.07 1.00
C ASP A 202 -10.37 -4.01 1.68
N ILE A 203 -9.16 -3.51 1.93
CA ILE A 203 -8.06 -4.29 2.51
C ILE A 203 -8.36 -4.69 3.95
N ASP A 204 -9.00 -3.83 4.74
CA ASP A 204 -9.38 -4.14 6.13
C ASP A 204 -10.35 -5.32 6.20
N SER A 205 -11.28 -5.38 5.25
CA SER A 205 -12.21 -6.49 5.13
C SER A 205 -11.54 -7.82 4.74
N LEU A 206 -10.40 -7.75 4.04
CA LEU A 206 -9.62 -8.92 3.68
C LEU A 206 -8.68 -9.37 4.81
N VAL A 207 -8.16 -8.43 5.60
CA VAL A 207 -7.18 -8.66 6.67
C VAL A 207 -7.86 -8.64 8.04
N THR A 208 -8.70 -9.64 8.27
CA THR A 208 -9.37 -9.84 9.56
C THR A 208 -8.44 -10.53 10.57
N ASP A 209 -8.75 -10.42 11.87
CA ASP A 209 -8.03 -11.11 12.95
C ASP A 209 -7.91 -12.62 12.70
N LYS A 210 -8.96 -13.24 12.14
CA LYS A 210 -8.96 -14.67 11.77
C LYS A 210 -7.97 -14.98 10.66
N VAL A 211 -7.79 -14.06 9.70
CA VAL A 211 -6.82 -14.19 8.61
C VAL A 211 -5.41 -14.02 9.15
N VAL A 212 -5.16 -12.99 9.98
CA VAL A 212 -3.86 -12.79 10.64
C VAL A 212 -3.50 -14.02 11.48
N ALA A 213 -4.41 -14.52 12.30
CA ALA A 213 -4.19 -15.73 13.09
C ALA A 213 -3.86 -16.96 12.22
N ALA A 214 -4.55 -17.13 11.09
CA ALA A 214 -4.26 -18.21 10.15
C ALA A 214 -2.84 -18.08 9.56
N LEU A 215 -2.43 -16.87 9.19
CA LEU A 215 -1.08 -16.59 8.67
C LEU A 215 0.01 -16.91 9.69
N LEU A 216 -0.18 -16.48 10.95
CA LEU A 216 0.76 -16.70 12.04
C LEU A 216 0.93 -18.19 12.41
N SER A 217 -0.04 -19.03 12.06
CA SER A 217 -0.04 -20.46 12.39
C SER A 217 0.72 -21.35 11.40
N GLU A 218 1.18 -20.82 10.26
CA GLU A 218 1.73 -21.63 9.17
C GLU A 218 3.25 -21.84 9.29
N ASN A 219 4.05 -20.80 9.01
CA ASN A 219 5.51 -20.83 9.05
C ASN A 219 6.08 -19.40 9.16
N GLU A 220 7.41 -19.26 9.17
CA GLU A 220 8.08 -17.95 9.22
C GLU A 220 7.65 -17.01 8.07
N ALA A 221 7.43 -17.54 6.86
CA ALA A 221 6.91 -16.76 5.74
C ALA A 221 5.46 -16.30 5.98
N GLY A 222 4.68 -17.11 6.72
CA GLY A 222 3.42 -16.78 7.40
C GLY A 222 3.45 -15.45 8.13
N VAL A 223 4.38 -15.38 9.07
CA VAL A 223 4.59 -14.25 9.98
C VAL A 223 5.08 -13.01 9.22
N ASN A 224 6.04 -13.18 8.32
CA ASN A 224 6.54 -12.08 7.49
C ASN A 224 5.43 -11.49 6.62
N PHE A 225 4.63 -12.33 5.98
CA PHE A 225 3.50 -11.85 5.19
C PHE A 225 2.46 -11.13 6.05
N ALA A 226 2.14 -11.65 7.24
CA ALA A 226 1.22 -11.01 8.18
C ALA A 226 1.70 -9.60 8.58
N ARG A 227 3.00 -9.43 8.81
CA ARG A 227 3.60 -8.11 9.02
C ARG A 227 3.34 -7.21 7.81
N ASP A 228 3.70 -7.66 6.62
CA ASP A 228 3.67 -6.80 5.43
C ASP A 228 2.24 -6.39 5.03
N ILE A 229 1.25 -7.26 5.22
CA ILE A 229 -0.16 -6.95 4.95
C ILE A 229 -0.76 -6.00 6.00
N THR A 230 -0.35 -6.09 7.27
CA THR A 230 -0.73 -5.09 8.29
C THR A 230 -0.04 -3.74 8.07
N ASP A 231 1.14 -3.74 7.44
CA ASP A 231 1.79 -2.51 7.02
C ASP A 231 0.98 -1.78 5.95
N ILE A 232 0.42 -2.53 4.99
CA ILE A 232 -0.41 -1.99 3.92
C ILE A 232 -1.74 -1.45 4.44
N GLN A 233 -2.38 -2.11 5.40
CA GLN A 233 -3.54 -1.53 6.07
C GLN A 233 -3.22 -0.16 6.66
N GLY A 234 -2.08 -0.01 7.32
CA GLY A 234 -1.67 1.29 7.85
C GLY A 234 -1.39 2.34 6.78
N GLU A 235 -0.88 1.95 5.62
CA GLU A 235 -0.75 2.85 4.46
C GLU A 235 -2.13 3.28 3.95
N THR A 236 -3.11 2.38 3.93
CA THR A 236 -4.49 2.73 3.55
C THR A 236 -5.17 3.64 4.57
N HIS A 237 -4.96 3.41 5.88
CA HIS A 237 -5.49 4.25 6.96
C HIS A 237 -4.90 5.65 6.91
N LYS A 238 -3.59 5.76 6.68
CA LYS A 238 -2.93 7.05 6.49
C LYS A 238 -3.52 7.84 5.33
N ALA A 239 -3.78 7.20 4.19
CA ALA A 239 -4.40 7.87 3.06
C ALA A 239 -5.83 8.35 3.37
N ASP A 240 -6.58 7.59 4.17
CA ASP A 240 -7.91 8.00 4.63
C ASP A 240 -7.83 9.14 5.67
N GLN A 241 -6.83 9.14 6.56
CA GLN A 241 -6.57 10.26 7.47
C GLN A 241 -6.24 11.54 6.70
N ASP A 242 -5.35 11.46 5.70
CA ASP A 242 -5.00 12.61 4.86
C ASP A 242 -6.24 13.20 4.16
N LYS A 243 -7.18 12.36 3.71
CA LYS A 243 -8.46 12.83 3.13
C LYS A 243 -9.32 13.55 4.18
N ILE A 244 -9.39 13.02 5.39
CA ILE A 244 -10.16 13.62 6.49
C ILE A 244 -9.57 14.96 6.90
N ASP A 245 -8.25 15.04 7.06
CA ASP A 245 -7.54 16.27 7.44
C ASP A 245 -7.77 17.38 6.40
N ILE A 246 -7.68 17.05 5.10
CA ILE A 246 -7.97 18.00 4.02
C ILE A 246 -9.42 18.50 4.08
N GLU A 247 -10.40 17.62 4.29
CA GLU A 247 -11.81 18.03 4.37
C GLU A 247 -12.09 18.83 5.65
N LEU A 248 -11.39 18.53 6.75
CA LEU A 248 -11.48 19.28 8.00
C LEU A 248 -11.01 20.72 7.81
N ASP A 249 -9.84 20.91 7.18
CA ASP A 249 -9.31 22.23 6.86
C ASP A 249 -10.27 23.02 5.95
N ASN A 250 -10.82 22.37 4.91
CA ASN A 250 -11.81 22.99 4.02
C ASN A 250 -13.08 23.45 4.76
N ILE A 251 -13.56 22.64 5.71
CA ILE A 251 -14.71 22.97 6.56
C ILE A 251 -14.37 24.16 7.45
N HIS A 252 -13.20 24.16 8.09
CA HIS A 252 -12.77 25.27 8.96
C HIS A 252 -12.64 26.59 8.21
N GLU A 253 -12.02 26.58 7.02
CA GLU A 253 -11.92 27.77 6.16
C GLU A 253 -13.31 28.27 5.73
N SER A 254 -14.19 27.35 5.32
CA SER A 254 -15.56 27.67 4.91
C SER A 254 -16.39 28.23 6.05
N ASP A 255 -16.26 27.68 7.26
CA ASP A 255 -16.98 28.15 8.44
C ASP A 255 -16.57 29.58 8.84
N SER A 256 -15.25 29.85 8.83
CA SER A 256 -14.71 31.18 9.10
C SER A 256 -15.24 32.20 8.08
N ASN A 257 -15.16 31.88 6.79
CA ASN A 257 -15.63 32.76 5.70
C ASN A 257 -17.14 33.02 5.79
N ILE A 258 -17.95 32.00 6.08
CA ILE A 258 -19.40 32.15 6.22
C ILE A 258 -19.73 33.00 7.44
N THR A 259 -19.04 32.77 8.57
CA THR A 259 -19.28 33.50 9.82
C THR A 259 -18.91 34.98 9.67
N GLU A 260 -17.74 35.30 9.10
CA GLU A 260 -17.33 36.67 8.80
C GLU A 260 -18.31 37.36 7.84
N THR A 261 -18.79 36.64 6.80
CA THR A 261 -19.80 37.18 5.87
C THR A 261 -21.11 37.49 6.59
N ILE A 262 -21.56 36.63 7.51
CA ILE A 262 -22.79 36.84 8.29
C ILE A 262 -22.62 38.06 9.21
N GLU A 263 -21.48 38.23 9.87
CA GLU A 263 -21.19 39.40 10.71
C GLU A 263 -21.18 40.70 9.89
N ASN A 264 -20.48 40.71 8.75
CA ASN A 264 -20.47 41.87 7.85
C ASN A 264 -21.86 42.24 7.33
N LEU A 265 -22.69 41.25 7.00
CA LEU A 265 -24.07 41.49 6.58
C LEU A 265 -24.94 42.02 7.73
N ARG A 266 -24.74 41.55 8.96
CA ARG A 266 -25.44 42.08 10.15
C ARG A 266 -25.07 43.54 10.41
N ASP A 267 -23.80 43.89 10.29
CA ASP A 267 -23.33 45.27 10.42
C ASP A 267 -23.92 46.19 9.34
N GLN A 268 -24.09 45.69 8.11
CA GLN A 268 -24.76 46.42 7.03
C GLN A 268 -26.26 46.59 7.30
N LEU A 269 -26.91 45.55 7.84
CA LEU A 269 -28.32 45.58 8.21
C LEU A 269 -28.61 46.64 9.27
N GLU A 270 -27.73 46.78 10.29
CA GLU A 270 -27.86 47.79 11.34
C GLU A 270 -27.71 49.22 10.80
N LYS A 271 -26.87 49.41 9.77
CA LYS A 271 -26.63 50.71 9.13
C LYS A 271 -27.65 51.07 8.05
N ALA A 272 -28.45 50.11 7.58
CA ALA A 272 -29.42 50.31 6.53
C ALA A 272 -30.63 51.11 7.03
N THR A 273 -30.97 52.19 6.33
CA THR A 273 -32.14 53.05 6.64
C THR A 273 -33.35 52.77 5.78
N ASP A 274 -33.16 52.07 4.65
CA ASP A 274 -34.21 51.72 3.69
C ASP A 274 -34.73 50.29 3.91
N GLU A 275 -36.06 50.14 3.96
CA GLU A 275 -36.73 48.86 4.28
C GLU A 275 -36.62 47.83 3.14
N GLU A 276 -36.44 48.26 1.89
CA GLU A 276 -36.22 47.33 0.77
C GLU A 276 -34.80 46.76 0.82
N HIS A 277 -33.80 47.61 1.14
CA HIS A 277 -32.43 47.20 1.38
C HIS A 277 -32.28 46.25 2.58
N LYS A 278 -32.99 46.51 3.69
CA LYS A 278 -32.98 45.61 4.87
C LYS A 278 -33.46 44.20 4.53
N LYS A 279 -34.57 44.08 3.80
CA LYS A 279 -35.12 42.78 3.39
C LYS A 279 -34.16 41.98 2.50
N GLU A 280 -33.46 42.67 1.60
CA GLU A 280 -32.44 42.02 0.75
C GLU A 280 -31.27 41.48 1.58
N ILE A 281 -30.76 42.27 2.53
CA ILE A 281 -29.67 41.84 3.42
C ILE A 281 -30.11 40.68 4.33
N GLU A 282 -31.33 40.72 4.89
CA GLU A 282 -31.90 39.62 5.68
C GLU A 282 -31.98 38.32 4.87
N SER A 283 -32.42 38.39 3.61
CA SER A 283 -32.45 37.25 2.70
C SER A 283 -31.06 36.64 2.47
N GLN A 284 -30.04 37.48 2.30
CA GLN A 284 -28.65 37.02 2.15
C GLN A 284 -28.10 36.39 3.43
N VAL A 285 -28.42 36.94 4.60
CA VAL A 285 -28.06 36.36 5.91
C VAL A 285 -28.71 34.98 6.06
N ASP A 286 -29.99 34.83 5.73
CA ASP A 286 -30.67 33.55 5.85
C ASP A 286 -30.15 32.52 4.83
N ALA A 287 -29.76 32.94 3.63
CA ALA A 287 -29.06 32.08 2.68
C ALA A 287 -27.72 31.59 3.24
N LYS A 288 -26.94 32.47 3.89
CA LYS A 288 -25.66 32.11 4.51
C LYS A 288 -25.82 31.21 5.74
N LYS A 289 -26.88 31.41 6.55
CA LYS A 289 -27.22 30.49 7.65
C LYS A 289 -27.54 29.08 7.14
N LYS A 290 -28.30 28.96 6.04
CA LYS A 290 -28.56 27.65 5.42
C LYS A 290 -27.28 26.97 4.94
N GLN A 291 -26.33 27.72 4.37
CA GLN A 291 -25.01 27.19 4.02
C GLN A 291 -24.25 26.70 5.26
N LYS A 292 -24.33 27.43 6.39
CA LYS A 292 -23.74 26.99 7.67
C LYS A 292 -24.38 25.71 8.19
N GLU A 293 -25.70 25.57 8.13
CA GLU A 293 -26.40 24.32 8.54
C GLU A 293 -26.00 23.10 7.68
N GLU A 294 -25.76 23.29 6.38
CA GLU A 294 -25.23 22.22 5.51
C GLU A 294 -23.78 21.87 5.85
N LEU A 295 -22.97 22.88 6.17
CA LEU A 295 -21.59 22.71 6.61
C LEU A 295 -21.53 21.94 7.95
N ASP A 296 -22.39 22.28 8.91
CA ASP A 296 -22.50 21.60 10.21
C ASP A 296 -22.84 20.12 10.03
N LYS A 297 -23.72 19.78 9.08
CA LYS A 297 -24.04 18.38 8.73
C LYS A 297 -22.84 17.65 8.15
N LYS A 298 -22.03 18.32 7.31
CA LYS A 298 -20.78 17.75 6.79
C LYS A 298 -19.78 17.50 7.93
N ALA A 299 -19.63 18.45 8.86
CA ALA A 299 -18.76 18.29 10.02
C ALA A 299 -19.17 17.08 10.90
N ILE A 300 -20.48 16.87 11.12
CA ILE A 300 -20.98 15.67 11.83
C ILE A 300 -20.64 14.37 11.09
N ASN A 301 -20.70 14.36 9.75
CA ASN A 301 -20.34 13.18 8.97
C ASN A 301 -18.83 12.93 8.98
N LEU A 302 -18.02 13.99 8.97
CA LEU A 302 -16.57 13.92 9.08
C LEU A 302 -16.14 13.36 10.44
N ASP A 303 -16.79 13.78 11.52
CA ASP A 303 -16.55 13.22 12.87
C ASP A 303 -16.84 11.71 12.94
N LYS A 304 -17.92 11.25 12.27
CA LYS A 304 -18.21 9.81 12.15
C LYS A 304 -17.18 9.08 11.28
N ALA A 305 -16.64 9.74 10.26
CA ALA A 305 -15.59 9.19 9.41
C ALA A 305 -14.30 9.00 10.22
N GLN A 306 -13.90 10.00 11.00
CA GLN A 306 -12.77 9.93 11.92
C GLN A 306 -12.95 8.81 12.95
N GLN A 307 -14.10 8.72 13.63
CA GLN A 307 -14.36 7.65 14.60
C GLN A 307 -14.24 6.23 14.01
N LYS A 308 -14.64 6.05 12.74
CA LYS A 308 -14.48 4.77 12.05
C LYS A 308 -13.02 4.46 11.77
N LEU A 309 -12.25 5.47 11.34
CA LEU A 309 -10.83 5.33 11.08
C LEU A 309 -10.07 5.01 12.37
N ASP A 310 -10.34 5.74 13.46
CA ASP A 310 -9.75 5.47 14.79
C ASP A 310 -10.01 4.01 15.23
N SER A 311 -11.23 3.52 15.02
CA SER A 311 -11.59 2.12 15.36
C SER A 311 -10.84 1.10 14.49
N ALA A 312 -10.55 1.44 13.23
CA ALA A 312 -9.78 0.59 12.33
C ALA A 312 -8.29 0.60 12.69
N GLU A 313 -7.74 1.75 13.09
CA GLU A 313 -6.37 1.89 13.60
C GLU A 313 -6.17 1.11 14.91
N ASP A 314 -7.13 1.18 15.84
CA ASP A 314 -7.10 0.40 17.08
C ASP A 314 -7.04 -1.11 16.80
N ASN A 315 -7.83 -1.59 15.83
CA ASN A 315 -7.79 -3.00 15.42
C ASN A 315 -6.43 -3.36 14.81
N LEU A 316 -5.93 -2.51 13.91
CA LEU A 316 -4.64 -2.71 13.26
C LEU A 316 -3.49 -2.78 14.27
N ASP A 317 -3.52 -1.95 15.31
CA ASP A 317 -2.52 -1.97 16.37
C ASP A 317 -2.54 -3.30 17.15
N VAL A 318 -3.73 -3.84 17.43
CA VAL A 318 -3.88 -5.18 18.02
C VAL A 318 -3.29 -6.26 17.11
N GLN A 319 -3.59 -6.22 15.82
CA GLN A 319 -3.04 -7.18 14.85
C GLN A 319 -1.51 -7.09 14.78
N ARG A 320 -0.95 -5.88 14.68
CA ARG A 320 0.50 -5.64 14.66
C ARG A 320 1.17 -6.11 15.93
N ASN A 321 0.57 -5.87 17.10
CA ASN A 321 1.10 -6.36 18.37
C ASN A 321 1.11 -7.90 18.41
N THR A 322 0.04 -8.55 17.93
CA THR A 322 -0.01 -10.02 17.82
C THR A 322 1.08 -10.56 16.90
N VAL A 323 1.31 -9.92 15.75
CA VAL A 323 2.40 -10.28 14.83
C VAL A 323 3.77 -10.10 15.49
N ARG A 324 4.00 -8.99 16.20
CA ARG A 324 5.26 -8.72 16.93
C ARG A 324 5.52 -9.75 18.03
N GLU A 325 4.50 -10.10 18.81
CA GLU A 325 4.60 -11.13 19.85
C GLU A 325 5.03 -12.46 19.22
N LYS A 326 4.42 -12.85 18.09
CA LYS A 326 4.78 -14.08 17.40
C LYS A 326 6.23 -14.08 16.88
N ILE A 327 6.68 -12.96 16.30
CA ILE A 327 8.08 -12.79 15.88
C ILE A 327 9.03 -12.96 17.07
N GLN A 328 8.69 -12.37 18.22
CA GLN A 328 9.49 -12.47 19.43
C GLN A 328 9.55 -13.91 19.97
N GLU A 329 8.43 -14.64 19.94
CA GLU A 329 8.39 -16.06 20.30
C GLU A 329 9.31 -16.89 19.42
N ASP A 330 9.23 -16.72 18.10
CA ASP A 330 10.04 -17.48 17.13
C ASP A 330 11.54 -17.19 17.33
N ILE A 331 11.92 -15.93 17.58
CA ILE A 331 13.29 -15.54 17.94
C ILE A 331 13.73 -16.23 19.25
N ASN A 332 12.86 -16.26 20.26
CA ASN A 332 13.17 -16.86 21.56
C ASN A 332 13.34 -18.39 21.45
N GLU A 333 12.57 -19.07 20.61
CA GLU A 333 12.74 -20.51 20.33
C GLU A 333 14.06 -20.80 19.62
N ILE A 334 14.40 -20.03 18.57
CA ILE A 334 15.68 -20.15 17.86
C ILE A 334 16.87 -19.99 18.81
N ASN A 335 16.78 -19.05 19.77
CA ASN A 335 17.85 -18.81 20.74
C ASN A 335 17.97 -19.93 21.79
N LYS A 336 16.86 -20.56 22.18
CA LYS A 336 16.87 -21.74 23.06
C LYS A 336 17.54 -22.95 22.38
N GLU A 337 17.29 -23.17 21.09
CA GLU A 337 17.92 -24.27 20.35
C GLU A 337 19.44 -24.08 20.17
N LYS A 338 19.93 -22.83 20.19
CA LYS A 338 21.34 -22.48 19.98
C LYS A 338 22.17 -22.25 21.25
N ASN A 339 21.61 -22.47 22.46
CA ASN A 339 22.26 -22.13 23.75
C ASN A 339 22.77 -20.68 23.81
N LEU A 340 22.02 -19.74 23.24
CA LEU A 340 22.31 -18.31 23.31
C LEU A 340 21.52 -17.67 24.47
N PRO A 341 22.06 -16.64 25.16
CA PRO A 341 21.34 -15.96 26.24
C PRO A 341 20.03 -15.33 25.75
N LYS A 342 19.05 -15.23 26.66
CA LYS A 342 17.69 -14.73 26.36
C LYS A 342 17.76 -13.30 25.77
N PRO A 343 17.10 -13.03 24.64
CA PRO A 343 17.01 -11.67 24.08
C PRO A 343 16.24 -10.73 25.00
N GLY A 344 16.77 -9.52 25.15
CA GLY A 344 16.05 -8.39 25.73
C GLY A 344 14.86 -7.98 24.87
N ASP A 345 13.86 -7.40 25.52
CA ASP A 345 12.59 -6.98 24.94
C ASP A 345 12.79 -6.15 23.67
N VAL A 346 12.27 -6.62 22.53
CA VAL A 346 12.22 -5.84 21.30
C VAL A 346 11.23 -4.69 21.51
N SER A 347 11.78 -3.50 21.73
CA SER A 347 11.04 -2.25 21.87
C SER A 347 11.50 -1.24 20.81
N SER A 348 10.51 -0.51 20.32
CA SER A 348 10.51 0.58 19.35
C SER A 348 11.80 1.47 19.30
N PRO A 349 12.08 2.17 18.17
CA PRO A 349 13.39 2.76 17.79
C PRO A 349 14.01 3.85 18.71
N LYS A 350 13.43 4.15 19.87
CA LYS A 350 13.94 5.17 20.81
C LYS A 350 14.73 4.59 21.98
N VAL A 351 14.59 3.30 22.31
CA VAL A 351 15.30 2.65 23.44
C VAL A 351 16.69 2.12 23.03
N ASP A 352 16.91 1.85 21.74
CA ASP A 352 18.13 1.21 21.22
C ASP A 352 19.44 1.95 21.54
N LYS A 353 19.47 3.29 21.49
CA LYS A 353 20.75 4.01 21.68
C LYS A 353 21.27 3.95 23.12
N GLN A 354 20.39 3.87 24.11
CA GLN A 354 20.79 3.81 25.52
C GLN A 354 21.20 2.38 25.92
N LEU A 355 20.52 1.38 25.36
CA LEU A 355 20.84 -0.03 25.56
C LEU A 355 22.17 -0.41 24.88
N GLN A 356 22.40 0.03 23.63
CA GLN A 356 23.65 -0.20 22.90
C GLN A 356 24.88 0.41 23.59
N ILE A 357 24.75 1.60 24.18
CA ILE A 357 25.86 2.22 24.93
C ILE A 357 26.16 1.43 26.20
N LYS A 358 25.12 0.88 26.85
CA LYS A 358 25.27 0.11 28.07
C LYS A 358 25.89 -1.27 27.83
N GLU A 359 25.43 -1.98 26.80
CA GLU A 359 26.01 -3.26 26.35
C GLU A 359 27.47 -3.07 25.92
N SER A 360 27.76 -2.05 25.11
CA SER A 360 29.14 -1.74 24.68
C SER A 360 30.05 -1.36 25.85
N LEU A 361 29.52 -0.74 26.92
CA LEU A 361 30.28 -0.44 28.13
C LEU A 361 30.55 -1.69 28.98
N GLU A 362 29.62 -2.62 29.02
CA GLU A 362 29.78 -3.91 29.72
C GLU A 362 30.81 -4.78 28.99
N ASP A 363 30.74 -4.89 27.66
CA ASP A 363 31.71 -5.61 26.84
C ASP A 363 33.13 -5.03 26.95
N LEU A 364 33.27 -3.70 26.89
CA LEU A 364 34.58 -3.05 27.04
C LEU A 364 35.14 -3.24 28.47
N GLN A 365 34.28 -3.29 29.49
CA GLN A 365 34.71 -3.58 30.86
C GLN A 365 35.11 -5.05 31.06
N GLU A 366 34.49 -5.97 30.33
CA GLU A 366 34.86 -7.38 30.33
C GLU A 366 36.19 -7.60 29.59
N GLN A 367 36.36 -6.99 28.41
CA GLN A 367 37.64 -6.98 27.68
C GLN A 367 38.79 -6.36 28.49
N LEU A 368 38.50 -5.33 29.31
CA LEU A 368 39.48 -4.75 30.22
C LEU A 368 39.93 -5.72 31.33
N LYS A 369 39.04 -6.62 31.77
CA LYS A 369 39.35 -7.65 32.78
C LYS A 369 40.10 -8.84 32.18
N GLU A 370 39.88 -9.13 30.90
CA GLU A 370 40.48 -10.26 30.19
C GLU A 370 41.83 -9.93 29.53
N THR A 371 42.11 -8.65 29.24
CA THR A 371 43.38 -8.26 28.61
C THR A 371 44.54 -8.19 29.62
N GLY A 372 45.68 -8.79 29.25
CA GLY A 372 46.93 -8.76 30.01
C GLY A 372 47.97 -7.74 29.50
N ASP A 373 47.69 -7.05 28.38
CA ASP A 373 48.59 -6.06 27.77
C ASP A 373 48.24 -4.64 28.24
N GLU A 374 49.18 -4.00 28.94
CA GLU A 374 49.04 -2.65 29.50
C GLU A 374 48.76 -1.56 28.45
N ASN A 375 49.21 -1.72 27.20
CA ASN A 375 48.89 -0.75 26.15
C ASN A 375 47.46 -0.93 25.61
N GLN A 376 46.99 -2.17 25.48
CA GLN A 376 45.60 -2.44 25.11
C GLN A 376 44.63 -2.02 26.22
N LYS A 377 45.03 -2.23 27.48
CA LYS A 377 44.28 -1.81 28.66
C LYS A 377 44.01 -0.30 28.67
N ARG A 378 45.03 0.51 28.38
CA ARG A 378 44.89 1.98 28.27
C ARG A 378 43.99 2.43 27.12
N GLU A 379 43.98 1.69 26.02
CA GLU A 379 43.14 2.01 24.87
C GLU A 379 41.67 1.68 25.15
N ILE A 380 41.41 0.53 25.78
CA ILE A 380 40.06 0.14 26.22
C ILE A 380 39.53 1.11 27.29
N GLU A 381 40.37 1.56 28.23
CA GLU A 381 40.00 2.59 29.22
C GLU A 381 39.57 3.91 28.57
N LYS A 382 40.27 4.36 27.50
CA LYS A 382 39.85 5.55 26.73
C LYS A 382 38.51 5.35 26.03
N GLN A 383 38.28 4.16 25.46
CA GLN A 383 37.01 3.85 24.80
C GLN A 383 35.84 3.83 25.81
N ILE A 384 36.07 3.31 27.02
CA ILE A 384 35.10 3.37 28.12
C ILE A 384 34.80 4.82 28.51
N GLU A 385 35.81 5.69 28.57
CA GLU A 385 35.63 7.11 28.93
C GLU A 385 34.83 7.89 27.86
N ILE A 386 35.06 7.60 26.59
CA ILE A 386 34.29 8.16 25.46
C ILE A 386 32.81 7.70 25.56
N LYS A 387 32.57 6.40 25.76
CA LYS A 387 31.20 5.85 25.85
C LYS A 387 30.44 6.36 27.09
N LYS A 388 31.10 6.55 28.23
CA LYS A 388 30.51 7.19 29.42
C LYS A 388 30.14 8.66 29.15
N SER A 389 30.89 9.35 28.30
CA SER A 389 30.58 10.73 27.90
C SER A 389 29.35 10.78 26.99
N ASP A 390 29.20 9.82 26.07
CA ASP A 390 28.03 9.66 25.22
C ASP A 390 26.76 9.34 26.02
N GLU A 391 26.86 8.45 27.03
CA GLU A 391 25.76 8.13 27.95
C GLU A 391 25.28 9.37 28.73
N LYS A 392 26.22 10.24 29.14
CA LYS A 392 25.92 11.48 29.88
C LYS A 392 25.30 12.56 28.99
N LEU A 393 25.72 12.63 27.73
CA LEU A 393 25.13 13.50 26.70
C LEU A 393 23.69 13.12 26.38
N LEU A 394 23.37 11.81 26.33
CA LEU A 394 22.00 11.31 26.15
C LEU A 394 21.09 11.66 27.33
N LYS A 395 21.53 11.40 28.56
CA LYS A 395 20.77 11.79 29.78
C LYS A 395 20.48 13.29 29.86
N SER A 396 21.38 14.15 29.37
CA SER A 396 21.19 15.61 29.35
C SER A 396 20.17 16.11 28.32
N LYS A 397 19.88 15.32 27.26
CA LYS A 397 18.86 15.63 26.26
C LYS A 397 17.46 15.24 26.74
N ASP A 398 17.35 14.16 27.52
CA ASP A 398 16.09 13.71 28.12
C ASP A 398 15.56 14.72 29.16
N ASP A 399 16.46 15.36 29.92
CA ASP A 399 16.08 16.42 30.88
C ASP A 399 15.59 17.72 30.20
N LYS A 400 16.00 18.00 28.95
CA LYS A 400 15.50 19.14 28.17
C LYS A 400 14.13 18.84 27.55
N ALA A 401 13.92 17.62 27.04
CA ALA A 401 12.62 17.18 26.52
C ALA A 401 11.54 17.09 27.63
N SER A 402 11.94 16.74 28.86
CA SER A 402 11.04 16.72 30.03
C SER A 402 10.67 18.12 30.55
N LYS A 403 11.50 19.15 30.29
CA LYS A 403 11.18 20.55 30.65
C LYS A 403 10.29 21.25 29.63
N ASP A 404 10.45 20.96 28.34
CA ASP A 404 9.59 21.54 27.30
C ASP A 404 8.20 20.86 27.21
N GLY A 405 8.10 19.58 27.61
CA GLY A 405 6.81 18.89 27.77
C GLY A 405 6.00 19.37 28.97
N LYS A 406 6.65 19.77 30.08
CA LYS A 406 5.95 20.34 31.25
C LYS A 406 5.49 21.78 31.06
N ALA A 407 6.07 22.53 30.12
CA ALA A 407 5.58 23.87 29.79
C ALA A 407 4.28 23.84 28.97
N LEU A 408 4.05 22.79 28.19
CA LEU A 408 2.85 22.66 27.35
C LEU A 408 1.66 21.96 28.05
N ASP A 409 1.91 21.16 29.08
CA ASP A 409 0.85 20.57 29.90
C ASP A 409 0.35 21.48 31.03
N LEU A 410 1.15 22.46 31.48
CA LEU A 410 0.69 23.45 32.47
C LEU A 410 -0.30 24.46 31.87
N ASP A 411 -0.18 24.81 30.58
CA ASP A 411 -1.13 25.71 29.92
C ASP A 411 -2.46 25.02 29.54
N ARG A 412 -2.46 23.70 29.35
CA ARG A 412 -3.68 22.91 29.09
C ARG A 412 -4.44 22.57 30.38
N GLU A 413 -3.75 22.41 31.51
CA GLU A 413 -4.39 22.26 32.83
C GLU A 413 -4.89 23.58 33.43
N LEU A 414 -4.31 24.73 33.06
CA LEU A 414 -4.82 26.04 33.49
C LEU A 414 -6.04 26.51 32.69
N ASN A 415 -6.14 26.20 31.39
CA ASN A 415 -7.31 26.54 30.57
C ASN A 415 -8.52 25.60 30.75
N SER A 416 -8.33 24.37 31.24
CA SER A 416 -9.44 23.47 31.60
C SER A 416 -9.99 23.71 33.02
N LYS A 417 -9.21 24.34 33.91
CA LYS A 417 -9.66 24.78 35.26
C LYS A 417 -10.30 26.18 35.28
N ALA A 418 -10.21 26.96 34.21
CA ALA A 418 -10.92 28.24 34.08
C ALA A 418 -12.35 28.07 33.54
N SER A 419 -12.61 27.11 32.64
CA SER A 419 -13.94 26.87 32.04
C SER A 419 -14.90 26.05 32.94
N SER A 420 -14.37 25.30 33.92
CA SER A 420 -15.17 24.51 34.87
C SER A 420 -15.59 25.27 36.14
N LYS A 421 -15.11 26.51 36.35
CA LYS A 421 -15.40 27.32 37.55
C LYS A 421 -16.44 28.42 37.37
N GLU A 422 -16.88 28.70 36.14
CA GLU A 422 -17.98 29.65 35.87
C GLU A 422 -19.33 28.99 35.56
N LYS A 423 -19.40 27.66 35.46
CA LYS A 423 -20.67 26.91 35.34
C LYS A 423 -21.18 26.26 36.63
N SER A 424 -20.45 26.39 37.75
CA SER A 424 -20.84 25.85 39.06
C SER A 424 -21.37 26.89 40.04
N LYS A 425 -21.86 28.05 39.56
CA LYS A 425 -22.48 29.08 40.41
C LYS A 425 -23.91 29.47 40.01
N ALA A 426 -24.51 28.78 39.04
CA ALA A 426 -25.88 29.02 38.59
C ALA A 426 -26.81 27.79 38.72
N LYS A 427 -26.41 26.78 39.51
CA LYS A 427 -27.21 25.55 39.70
C LYS A 427 -27.41 25.15 41.17
N GLU A 428 -27.22 26.11 42.07
CA GLU A 428 -27.41 25.96 43.51
C GLU A 428 -28.51 26.91 43.99
N GLU A 429 -29.68 26.88 43.34
CA GLU A 429 -30.89 27.51 43.87
C GLU A 429 -32.20 26.74 43.58
N GLU A 430 -32.15 25.54 42.99
CA GLU A 430 -33.39 24.81 42.65
C GLU A 430 -33.40 23.31 42.98
N ILE A 431 -32.69 22.87 44.03
CA ILE A 431 -32.91 21.53 44.60
C ILE A 431 -32.86 21.59 46.14
N THR A 432 -33.75 22.41 46.72
CA THR A 432 -34.19 22.26 48.11
C THR A 432 -35.71 22.28 48.18
N LYS A 433 -36.36 21.29 47.54
CA LYS A 433 -37.72 20.87 47.88
C LYS A 433 -38.03 19.52 47.23
N SER A 434 -37.67 18.44 47.92
CA SER A 434 -38.43 17.17 47.97
C SER A 434 -37.53 16.03 48.45
N LYS A 435 -37.29 15.99 49.76
CA LYS A 435 -37.05 14.71 50.44
C LYS A 435 -37.83 14.73 51.75
N SER A 436 -39.01 14.14 51.71
CA SER A 436 -39.73 13.73 52.92
C SER A 436 -40.47 12.42 52.66
N GLN A 437 -39.93 11.34 53.25
CA GLN A 437 -40.63 10.18 53.83
C GLN A 437 -41.33 9.24 52.82
N LYS A 438 -41.43 7.91 52.96
CA LYS A 438 -41.13 6.88 53.98
C LYS A 438 -41.41 5.55 53.24
N SER A 439 -40.49 4.57 53.21
CA SER A 439 -40.54 3.27 53.92
C SER A 439 -41.84 2.42 53.90
N LEU A 440 -41.63 1.10 53.70
CA LEU A 440 -42.33 -0.10 54.22
C LEU A 440 -43.49 -0.75 53.43
N GLY A 441 -43.30 -2.05 53.11
CA GLY A 441 -44.15 -3.15 53.62
C GLY A 441 -45.19 -3.82 52.69
N ASP A 442 -44.88 -5.06 52.27
CA ASP A 442 -45.70 -6.29 52.34
C ASP A 442 -47.22 -6.37 52.02
N LEU A 443 -47.52 -7.44 51.25
CA LEU A 443 -48.69 -8.36 51.29
C LEU A 443 -50.02 -8.06 50.54
N ASN A 444 -50.49 -9.14 49.87
CA ASN A 444 -51.87 -9.55 49.55
C ASN A 444 -52.64 -8.82 48.43
N ASN A 445 -53.59 -9.40 47.70
CA ASN A 445 -53.97 -10.75 47.24
C ASN A 445 -55.15 -10.54 46.25
N ASP A 446 -55.39 -11.54 45.38
CA ASP A 446 -56.67 -11.94 44.78
C ASP A 446 -57.33 -11.24 43.56
N GLU A 447 -57.50 -12.11 42.55
CA GLU A 447 -58.68 -12.39 41.71
C GLU A 447 -59.21 -11.35 40.72
N ASN A 448 -59.14 -11.67 39.41
CA ASN A 448 -60.32 -12.19 38.71
C ASN A 448 -60.09 -12.61 37.22
N LEU A 449 -60.59 -13.82 36.93
CA LEU A 449 -61.40 -14.25 35.78
C LEU A 449 -60.87 -14.21 34.31
N MET A 450 -60.80 -15.44 33.77
CA MET A 450 -61.34 -15.92 32.48
C MET A 450 -60.69 -15.55 31.13
N MET A 451 -60.16 -16.60 30.48
CA MET A 451 -60.29 -16.87 29.02
C MET A 451 -61.63 -17.58 28.72
N PRO A 452 -62.03 -18.01 27.48
CA PRO A 452 -61.49 -17.86 26.11
C PRO A 452 -62.54 -17.56 24.99
N GLU A 453 -62.03 -17.42 23.75
CA GLU A 453 -62.54 -17.87 22.42
C GLU A 453 -63.96 -17.57 21.86
N ASP A 454 -63.91 -16.97 20.64
CA ASP A 454 -64.57 -17.33 19.37
C ASP A 454 -65.93 -16.77 18.85
N GLN A 455 -65.83 -16.23 17.62
CA GLN A 455 -66.72 -16.32 16.42
C GLN A 455 -67.64 -15.16 15.93
N LYS A 456 -67.34 -14.77 14.66
CA LYS A 456 -68.19 -14.46 13.46
C LYS A 456 -68.84 -13.07 13.19
N LEU A 457 -68.29 -12.37 12.16
CA LEU A 457 -68.81 -11.93 10.81
C LEU A 457 -70.23 -11.37 10.58
N PRO A 458 -70.43 -10.43 9.59
CA PRO A 458 -70.80 -10.78 8.18
C PRO A 458 -70.19 -9.87 7.06
N GLU A 459 -69.73 -10.39 5.89
CA GLU A 459 -70.33 -10.63 4.52
C GLU A 459 -70.60 -9.37 3.64
N VAL A 460 -70.23 -9.27 2.33
CA VAL A 460 -70.86 -9.85 1.09
C VAL A 460 -69.88 -9.77 -0.15
N LYS A 461 -69.45 -10.89 -0.79
CA LYS A 461 -69.87 -11.64 -2.05
C LYS A 461 -69.51 -11.13 -3.48
N LYS A 462 -68.79 -11.99 -4.24
CA LYS A 462 -69.13 -12.68 -5.53
C LYS A 462 -67.91 -13.53 -6.00
N LEU A 463 -67.86 -14.87 -5.89
CA LEU A 463 -68.37 -15.98 -6.76
C LEU A 463 -67.85 -15.95 -8.23
N ASP A 464 -67.35 -17.02 -8.87
CA ASP A 464 -67.23 -18.45 -8.52
C ASP A 464 -66.33 -19.26 -9.49
N SER A 465 -65.85 -20.42 -8.99
CA SER A 465 -65.53 -21.74 -9.61
C SER A 465 -64.76 -21.89 -10.96
N LYS A 466 -63.72 -22.74 -11.21
CA LYS A 466 -63.26 -24.11 -10.84
C LYS A 466 -63.40 -25.12 -12.02
N LYS A 467 -62.28 -25.55 -12.63
CA LYS A 467 -61.84 -26.96 -12.89
C LYS A 467 -60.97 -27.15 -14.17
N GLU A 468 -59.90 -27.92 -13.96
CA GLU A 468 -59.23 -28.93 -14.83
C GLU A 468 -58.85 -28.61 -16.29
N PHE A 469 -57.56 -28.78 -16.66
CA PHE A 469 -57.06 -29.73 -17.69
C PHE A 469 -55.51 -29.72 -17.73
N LYS A 470 -54.91 -30.88 -18.04
CA LYS A 470 -53.46 -31.07 -18.31
C LYS A 470 -53.12 -30.80 -19.82
N PRO A 471 -51.94 -31.20 -20.36
CA PRO A 471 -50.94 -30.32 -20.99
C PRO A 471 -50.93 -30.41 -22.53
N VAL A 472 -50.46 -29.39 -23.26
CA VAL A 472 -50.20 -29.56 -24.71
C VAL A 472 -48.98 -28.78 -25.19
N SER A 473 -48.06 -29.56 -25.74
CA SER A 473 -47.01 -29.24 -26.72
C SER A 473 -47.58 -29.18 -28.14
N GLU A 474 -47.13 -28.22 -28.96
CA GLU A 474 -47.11 -28.23 -30.45
C GLU A 474 -46.37 -26.92 -30.84
N VAL A 475 -45.26 -26.83 -31.58
CA VAL A 475 -44.75 -27.49 -32.79
C VAL A 475 -45.74 -27.51 -33.95
N GLU A 476 -45.65 -26.48 -34.81
CA GLU A 476 -45.69 -26.58 -36.28
C GLU A 476 -45.20 -25.22 -36.86
N LYS A 477 -44.00 -25.15 -37.46
CA LYS A 477 -43.71 -25.34 -38.90
C LYS A 477 -44.67 -24.60 -39.83
N LEU A 478 -44.18 -23.51 -40.44
CA LEU A 478 -44.32 -23.31 -41.88
C LEU A 478 -43.03 -22.72 -42.46
N ASP A 479 -42.70 -23.27 -43.62
CA ASP A 479 -41.42 -23.35 -44.30
C ASP A 479 -41.63 -22.74 -45.69
N LYS A 480 -40.62 -21.99 -46.21
CA LYS A 480 -40.43 -21.56 -47.63
C LYS A 480 -41.36 -20.43 -48.12
N ILE A 481 -40.95 -19.43 -48.90
CA ILE A 481 -40.19 -19.41 -50.18
C ILE A 481 -39.56 -17.99 -50.30
N PHE A 482 -38.25 -17.82 -50.55
CA PHE A 482 -37.69 -17.69 -51.90
C PHE A 482 -36.23 -18.17 -51.98
N LYS A 483 -35.99 -18.95 -53.03
CA LYS A 483 -34.73 -19.55 -53.48
C LYS A 483 -33.93 -18.60 -54.39
N SER A 484 -32.70 -19.06 -54.67
CA SER A 484 -31.81 -18.83 -55.82
C SER A 484 -30.70 -17.80 -55.61
N ASN A 485 -29.41 -18.10 -55.80
CA ASN A 485 -28.79 -19.10 -56.68
C ASN A 485 -27.57 -19.80 -56.04
N ASN A 486 -27.52 -21.13 -56.24
CA ASN A 486 -26.31 -21.94 -56.22
C ASN A 486 -25.49 -21.69 -57.49
N ASN A 487 -24.17 -21.88 -57.43
CA ASN A 487 -23.55 -22.87 -58.30
C ASN A 487 -22.25 -23.44 -57.69
N VAL A 488 -22.16 -24.75 -57.85
CA VAL A 488 -21.18 -25.72 -57.33
C VAL A 488 -20.02 -25.86 -58.32
N GLY A 489 -18.84 -26.22 -57.80
CA GLY A 489 -17.73 -26.68 -58.62
C GLY A 489 -16.68 -27.41 -57.78
N GLU A 490 -16.87 -28.71 -57.63
CA GLU A 490 -15.95 -29.72 -57.10
C GLU A 490 -14.78 -29.93 -58.09
N LEU A 491 -13.53 -30.12 -57.63
CA LEU A 491 -12.48 -30.97 -58.25
C LEU A 491 -11.13 -30.90 -57.48
N SER A 492 -10.41 -32.02 -57.55
CA SER A 492 -9.35 -32.51 -56.65
C SER A 492 -7.90 -32.08 -57.05
N PRO A 493 -6.82 -32.61 -56.41
CA PRO A 493 -5.53 -31.94 -56.17
C PRO A 493 -4.39 -32.26 -57.16
N LEU A 494 -3.39 -31.37 -57.27
CA LEU A 494 -1.99 -31.49 -57.77
C LEU A 494 -1.35 -30.07 -57.58
N ASP A 495 -0.06 -29.77 -57.40
CA ASP A 495 1.23 -30.45 -57.54
C ASP A 495 2.28 -29.58 -56.78
N LYS A 496 3.12 -30.12 -55.90
CA LYS A 496 4.55 -30.47 -56.11
C LYS A 496 5.39 -29.59 -57.07
N SER A 497 6.49 -29.07 -56.51
CA SER A 497 7.80 -28.83 -57.12
C SER A 497 8.82 -29.17 -56.00
N SER A 498 9.52 -30.31 -55.94
CA SER A 498 10.64 -30.84 -56.77
C SER A 498 11.80 -29.84 -56.83
N TYR A 499 13.09 -30.13 -56.61
CA TYR A 499 13.98 -31.31 -56.51
C TYR A 499 15.26 -30.76 -55.77
N LYS A 500 16.27 -31.47 -55.22
CA LYS A 500 16.92 -32.74 -55.56
C LYS A 500 17.97 -33.07 -54.46
N ASP A 501 18.20 -34.37 -54.29
CA ASP A 501 19.27 -34.99 -53.50
C ASP A 501 20.68 -34.68 -53.99
N ILE A 502 21.65 -34.66 -53.06
CA ILE A 502 23.02 -35.17 -53.29
C ILE A 502 23.41 -36.02 -52.08
N ASP A 503 23.73 -37.27 -52.39
CA ASP A 503 24.30 -38.30 -51.56
C ASP A 503 25.85 -38.21 -51.59
N SER A 504 26.51 -38.36 -50.45
CA SER A 504 27.89 -38.88 -50.39
C SER A 504 28.34 -39.22 -48.95
N LYS A 505 28.29 -40.53 -48.66
CA LYS A 505 29.36 -41.39 -48.08
C LYS A 505 30.05 -41.08 -46.74
N GLU A 506 29.93 -42.08 -45.87
CA GLU A 506 30.96 -42.78 -45.06
C GLU A 506 32.11 -41.99 -44.42
N GLU A 507 32.21 -42.04 -43.09
CA GLU A 507 33.24 -42.87 -42.42
C GLU A 507 32.96 -43.04 -40.90
N THR A 508 33.13 -44.28 -40.47
CA THR A 508 33.35 -44.90 -39.14
C THR A 508 33.85 -43.99 -37.98
N VAL A 509 33.54 -44.24 -36.69
CA VAL A 509 34.12 -45.30 -35.85
C VAL A 509 33.35 -45.41 -34.51
N ASN A 510 33.05 -46.65 -34.10
CA ASN A 510 32.61 -47.07 -32.76
C ASN A 510 33.70 -46.84 -31.69
N LYS A 511 33.32 -46.52 -30.44
CA LYS A 511 33.56 -47.40 -29.26
C LYS A 511 33.11 -46.79 -27.92
N ASP A 512 32.30 -47.59 -27.23
CA ASP A 512 32.34 -47.94 -25.81
C ASP A 512 32.25 -46.85 -24.73
N VAL A 513 31.08 -46.74 -24.10
CA VAL A 513 30.96 -46.38 -22.68
C VAL A 513 30.16 -47.48 -21.97
N ASN A 514 30.88 -48.27 -21.17
CA ASN A 514 30.31 -49.24 -20.24
C ASN A 514 30.18 -48.58 -18.84
N LEU A 515 29.04 -48.83 -18.20
CA LEU A 515 28.75 -48.49 -16.81
C LEU A 515 29.68 -49.25 -15.86
N GLN A 516 30.08 -48.63 -14.74
CA GLN A 516 29.82 -49.17 -13.39
C GLN A 516 30.24 -48.27 -12.22
N LYS A 517 29.49 -48.48 -11.13
CA LYS A 517 29.41 -47.81 -9.83
C LYS A 517 30.66 -48.01 -8.95
N THR A 518 30.96 -47.07 -8.05
CA THR A 518 31.27 -47.36 -6.62
C THR A 518 31.15 -46.15 -5.68
N LYS A 519 30.72 -46.45 -4.44
CA LYS A 519 30.38 -45.58 -3.27
C LYS A 519 31.57 -44.77 -2.69
N PRO A 520 31.29 -43.72 -1.87
CA PRO A 520 32.31 -42.93 -1.18
C PRO A 520 32.68 -43.51 0.20
N GLN A 521 33.94 -43.32 0.60
CA GLN A 521 34.41 -43.46 1.98
C GLN A 521 35.00 -42.12 2.45
N VAL A 522 34.54 -41.69 3.62
CA VAL A 522 35.06 -40.58 4.42
C VAL A 522 36.27 -41.09 5.23
N LYS A 523 37.32 -40.26 5.33
CA LYS A 523 38.25 -40.27 6.47
C LYS A 523 38.88 -38.89 6.66
N ASP A 524 38.68 -38.37 7.86
CA ASP A 524 39.20 -37.10 8.38
C ASP A 524 40.73 -37.07 8.47
N GLN A 525 41.30 -35.87 8.27
CA GLN A 525 42.42 -35.39 9.09
C GLN A 525 42.56 -33.85 9.02
N VAL A 526 42.41 -33.23 10.19
CA VAL A 526 42.73 -31.83 10.56
C VAL A 526 44.27 -31.73 10.63
N THR A 527 44.97 -30.66 10.21
CA THR A 527 45.21 -29.41 10.97
C THR A 527 46.07 -28.40 10.14
N SER A 528 45.66 -27.12 10.18
CA SER A 528 46.41 -25.84 10.17
C SER A 528 47.68 -25.62 9.33
N LEU A 529 47.71 -24.53 8.54
CA LEU A 529 48.43 -23.27 8.87
C LEU A 529 48.21 -22.20 7.77
N ASN A 530 48.26 -20.95 8.22
CA ASN A 530 47.86 -19.71 7.55
C ASN A 530 48.78 -19.26 6.40
N GLU A 531 48.28 -18.22 5.71
CA GLU A 531 48.92 -17.26 4.79
C GLU A 531 48.95 -17.64 3.30
N ASP A 532 47.98 -17.12 2.53
CA ASP A 532 48.21 -15.86 1.79
C ASP A 532 46.87 -15.26 1.30
N LEU A 533 46.36 -14.24 2.01
CA LEU A 533 45.21 -13.41 1.60
C LEU A 533 45.74 -12.32 0.66
N THR A 534 46.16 -12.70 -0.55
CA THR A 534 46.58 -11.76 -1.58
C THR A 534 45.40 -11.41 -2.50
N THR A 535 44.86 -10.21 -2.29
CA THR A 535 44.11 -9.36 -3.24
C THR A 535 43.28 -10.10 -4.29
N MET A 536 42.03 -10.38 -3.94
CA MET A 536 41.02 -10.83 -4.91
C MET A 536 40.80 -9.72 -5.96
N SER A 537 40.92 -10.07 -7.23
CA SER A 537 40.78 -9.16 -8.38
C SER A 537 39.33 -8.64 -8.48
N ILE A 538 39.12 -7.34 -8.19
CA ILE A 538 37.84 -6.68 -8.41
C ILE A 538 37.64 -6.50 -9.92
N ASP A 539 36.66 -7.22 -10.49
CA ASP A 539 36.21 -6.99 -11.87
C ASP A 539 35.15 -5.88 -11.89
N SER A 540 35.16 -5.04 -12.92
CA SER A 540 34.08 -4.09 -13.24
C SER A 540 32.68 -4.70 -13.34
N SER A 541 32.59 -6.01 -13.60
CA SER A 541 31.33 -6.77 -13.59
C SER A 541 30.84 -7.15 -12.19
N SER A 542 31.64 -6.95 -11.15
CA SER A 542 31.27 -7.28 -9.76
C SER A 542 30.04 -6.48 -9.34
N PRO A 543 28.95 -7.13 -8.91
CA PRO A 543 27.72 -6.47 -8.55
C PRO A 543 27.94 -5.62 -7.31
N VAL A 544 27.40 -4.41 -7.36
CA VAL A 544 27.35 -3.50 -6.23
C VAL A 544 25.94 -3.52 -5.68
N PHE A 545 25.78 -3.75 -4.38
CA PHE A 545 24.49 -3.63 -3.71
C PHE A 545 24.54 -2.56 -2.62
N LEU A 546 23.39 -1.96 -2.34
CA LEU A 546 23.23 -1.06 -1.21
C LEU A 546 22.73 -1.85 -0.01
N GLU A 547 23.56 -2.01 1.01
CA GLU A 547 23.14 -2.49 2.32
C GLU A 547 22.41 -1.37 3.04
N VAL A 548 21.15 -1.58 3.39
CA VAL A 548 20.33 -0.57 4.07
C VAL A 548 20.78 -0.49 5.53
N ILE A 549 21.23 0.69 5.94
CA ILE A 549 21.63 0.97 7.33
C ILE A 549 20.44 1.53 8.12
N ASP A 550 19.65 2.40 7.49
CA ASP A 550 18.48 3.01 8.10
C ASP A 550 17.32 3.02 7.10
N PRO A 551 16.30 2.18 7.31
CA PRO A 551 15.15 2.07 6.42
C PRO A 551 14.22 3.29 6.48
N ILE A 552 14.30 4.11 7.54
CA ILE A 552 13.46 5.33 7.69
C ILE A 552 14.08 6.49 6.88
N THR A 553 15.41 6.59 6.86
CA THR A 553 16.11 7.67 6.15
C THR A 553 16.55 7.31 4.72
N ASN A 554 16.29 6.07 4.27
CA ASN A 554 16.72 5.54 2.97
C ASN A 554 18.25 5.63 2.75
N LEU A 555 19.01 5.48 3.83
CA LEU A 555 20.47 5.52 3.84
C LEU A 555 21.05 4.11 3.90
N GLY A 556 22.08 3.88 3.09
CA GLY A 556 22.82 2.64 3.09
C GLY A 556 24.31 2.82 2.88
N THR A 557 25.00 1.68 2.89
CA THR A 557 26.40 1.53 2.50
C THR A 557 26.47 0.71 1.21
N LEU A 558 27.26 1.15 0.25
CA LEU A 558 27.50 0.36 -0.95
C LEU A 558 28.48 -0.77 -0.65
N GLN A 559 28.21 -1.98 -1.12
CA GLN A 559 29.06 -3.14 -0.92
C GLN A 559 29.32 -3.85 -2.25
N LEU A 560 30.54 -4.35 -2.43
CA LEU A 560 30.94 -5.17 -3.58
C LEU A 560 30.83 -6.66 -3.23
N ILE A 561 30.12 -7.43 -4.07
CA ILE A 561 29.98 -8.88 -3.94
C ILE A 561 30.80 -9.59 -5.02
N ASP A 562 31.41 -10.72 -4.64
CA ASP A 562 32.00 -11.65 -5.58
C ASP A 562 30.91 -12.46 -6.30
N LEU A 563 30.89 -12.41 -7.63
CA LEU A 563 29.90 -13.11 -8.45
C LEU A 563 29.92 -14.64 -8.31
N ASN A 564 31.06 -15.23 -7.97
CA ASN A 564 31.24 -16.68 -7.99
C ASN A 564 30.92 -17.32 -6.64
N THR A 565 31.16 -16.58 -5.56
CA THR A 565 31.06 -17.08 -4.18
C THR A 565 29.93 -16.45 -3.39
N GLY A 566 29.39 -15.30 -3.83
CA GLY A 566 28.40 -14.52 -3.08
C GLY A 566 28.97 -13.89 -1.81
N VAL A 567 30.29 -13.95 -1.61
CA VAL A 567 30.98 -13.43 -0.44
C VAL A 567 31.32 -11.95 -0.64
N ARG A 568 31.26 -11.18 0.44
CA ARG A 568 31.63 -9.76 0.48
C ARG A 568 33.12 -9.63 0.16
N LEU A 569 33.45 -8.92 -0.92
CA LEU A 569 34.85 -8.74 -1.35
C LEU A 569 35.60 -7.77 -0.43
N LYS A 570 34.90 -6.71 0.03
CA LYS A 570 35.41 -5.70 0.98
C LYS A 570 34.27 -4.79 1.45
N GLU A 571 34.28 -4.37 2.71
CA GLU A 571 33.37 -3.33 3.19
C GLU A 571 33.78 -1.97 2.62
N SER A 572 32.84 -1.27 1.96
CA SER A 572 33.07 0.11 1.55
C SER A 572 33.01 1.03 2.76
N THR A 573 33.87 2.04 2.77
CA THR A 573 33.82 3.11 3.77
C THR A 573 32.73 4.15 3.47
N GLN A 574 32.02 4.02 2.33
CA GLN A 574 30.99 4.97 1.91
C GLN A 574 29.64 4.67 2.56
N GLN A 575 29.45 5.19 3.78
CA GLN A 575 28.15 5.28 4.45
C GLN A 575 27.35 6.49 3.97
N GLY A 576 26.02 6.45 4.18
CA GLY A 576 25.13 7.59 3.91
C GLY A 576 24.72 7.73 2.45
N ILE A 577 24.79 6.67 1.66
CA ILE A 577 24.35 6.69 0.26
C ILE A 577 22.83 6.57 0.20
N GLN A 578 22.20 7.46 -0.56
CA GLN A 578 20.75 7.46 -0.71
C GLN A 578 20.30 6.47 -1.78
N ARG A 579 19.32 5.64 -1.45
CA ARG A 579 18.82 4.55 -2.33
C ARG A 579 18.43 5.00 -3.74
N TYR A 580 17.72 6.13 -3.87
CA TYR A 580 17.26 6.67 -5.16
C TYR A 580 18.30 7.48 -5.94
N GLY A 581 19.49 7.64 -5.36
CA GLY A 581 20.55 8.46 -5.92
C GLY A 581 21.65 7.69 -6.62
N ILE A 582 21.49 6.37 -6.85
CA ILE A 582 22.56 5.51 -7.39
C ILE A 582 22.32 5.26 -8.88
N TYR A 583 23.31 5.58 -9.69
CA TYR A 583 23.36 5.24 -11.11
C TYR A 583 24.65 4.47 -11.41
N GLU A 584 24.50 3.20 -11.75
CA GLU A 584 25.62 2.30 -12.02
C GLU A 584 26.06 2.38 -13.49
N ARG A 585 27.36 2.60 -13.73
CA ARG A 585 27.99 2.51 -15.06
C ARG A 585 28.97 1.34 -15.08
N GLU A 586 29.55 1.07 -16.24
CA GLU A 586 30.49 -0.04 -16.42
C GLU A 586 31.69 0.03 -15.46
N LYS A 587 32.27 1.23 -15.25
CA LYS A 587 33.52 1.40 -14.49
C LYS A 587 33.34 2.10 -13.14
N ASP A 588 32.23 2.78 -12.93
CA ASP A 588 32.01 3.63 -11.77
C ASP A 588 30.51 3.72 -11.42
N LEU A 589 30.19 4.44 -10.34
CA LEU A 589 28.84 4.77 -9.93
C LEU A 589 28.73 6.27 -9.73
N VAL A 590 27.60 6.85 -10.14
CA VAL A 590 27.20 8.21 -9.76
C VAL A 590 26.21 8.09 -8.60
N VAL A 591 26.50 8.72 -7.46
CA VAL A 591 25.75 8.54 -6.23
C VAL A 591 25.35 9.87 -5.57
N ILE A 592 24.21 9.90 -4.90
CA ILE A 592 23.85 10.96 -3.96
C ILE A 592 24.19 10.49 -2.54
N LYS A 593 25.15 11.17 -1.91
CA LYS A 593 25.59 10.92 -0.54
C LYS A 593 25.04 11.97 0.41
N MET A 594 24.54 11.54 1.57
CA MET A 594 24.13 12.38 2.67
C MET A 594 25.26 12.52 3.69
N ASP A 595 25.82 13.73 3.79
CA ASP A 595 26.84 14.10 4.76
C ASP A 595 26.30 15.18 5.70
N SER A 596 26.19 14.85 7.00
CA SER A 596 25.76 15.81 8.04
C SER A 596 24.45 16.54 7.71
N GLY A 597 23.49 15.82 7.12
CA GLY A 597 22.17 16.36 6.74
C GLY A 597 22.13 17.09 5.40
N LYS A 598 23.24 17.15 4.65
CA LYS A 598 23.31 17.75 3.31
C LYS A 598 23.58 16.67 2.27
N ALA A 599 22.87 16.73 1.15
CA ALA A 599 23.12 15.82 0.04
C ALA A 599 24.22 16.39 -0.89
N LYS A 600 25.08 15.53 -1.41
CA LYS A 600 26.10 15.83 -2.42
C LYS A 600 26.13 14.76 -3.49
N LEU A 601 26.56 15.13 -4.70
CA LEU A 601 26.79 14.19 -5.79
C LEU A 601 28.24 13.70 -5.76
N GLN A 602 28.46 12.39 -5.95
CA GLN A 602 29.79 11.79 -6.03
C GLN A 602 29.89 10.81 -7.20
N ILE A 603 31.11 10.60 -7.70
CA ILE A 603 31.47 9.52 -8.62
C ILE A 603 32.39 8.55 -7.87
N LEU A 604 32.05 7.27 -7.83
CA LEU A 604 32.79 6.22 -7.12
C LEU A 604 33.39 5.20 -8.11
N ASP A 605 34.68 4.91 -8.02
CA ASP A 605 35.34 3.93 -8.89
C ASP A 605 35.06 2.50 -8.41
N LYS A 606 34.58 1.62 -9.30
CA LYS A 606 34.32 0.22 -8.95
C LYS A 606 35.59 -0.59 -8.72
N LEU A 607 36.60 -0.36 -9.56
CA LEU A 607 37.88 -1.08 -9.52
C LEU A 607 38.73 -0.66 -8.32
N GLU A 608 38.57 0.59 -7.87
CA GLU A 608 39.22 1.09 -6.64
C GLU A 608 38.33 0.94 -5.39
N ASN A 609 37.50 -0.11 -5.31
CA ASN A 609 36.68 -0.42 -4.13
C ASN A 609 35.79 0.74 -3.68
N LEU A 610 35.04 1.33 -4.63
CA LEU A 610 34.07 2.40 -4.39
C LEU A 610 34.68 3.69 -3.84
N LYS A 611 35.96 3.94 -4.13
CA LYS A 611 36.64 5.18 -3.75
C LYS A 611 36.08 6.37 -4.53
N VAL A 612 35.92 7.50 -3.85
CA VAL A 612 35.47 8.76 -4.45
C VAL A 612 36.50 9.26 -5.46
N VAL A 613 36.09 9.33 -6.72
CA VAL A 613 36.84 9.89 -7.85
C VAL A 613 36.59 11.39 -7.97
N SER A 614 35.36 11.82 -7.74
CA SER A 614 34.94 13.21 -7.84
C SER A 614 33.72 13.47 -6.95
N GLU A 615 33.63 14.66 -6.37
CA GLU A 615 32.52 15.10 -5.52
C GLU A 615 32.10 16.52 -5.94
N SER A 616 30.79 16.78 -6.00
CA SER A 616 30.28 18.12 -6.30
C SER A 616 30.44 19.07 -5.10
N ASN A 617 30.86 20.30 -5.36
CA ASN A 617 30.88 21.38 -4.34
C ASN A 617 29.49 21.93 -3.98
N PHE A 618 28.46 21.51 -4.72
CA PHE A 618 27.08 21.92 -4.50
C PHE A 618 26.37 21.06 -3.45
N GLU A 619 25.47 21.70 -2.71
CA GLU A 619 24.42 20.97 -2.00
C GLU A 619 23.33 20.63 -3.02
N ILE A 620 22.90 19.37 -3.04
CA ILE A 620 21.80 18.92 -3.90
C ILE A 620 20.56 18.65 -3.06
N ASN A 621 19.40 18.55 -3.71
CA ASN A 621 18.21 18.10 -3.01
C ASN A 621 18.25 16.57 -2.94
N LYS A 622 18.01 16.00 -1.76
CA LYS A 622 17.96 14.54 -1.58
C LYS A 622 16.90 13.86 -2.45
N ASN A 623 15.85 14.56 -2.85
CA ASN A 623 14.78 14.03 -3.71
C ASN A 623 14.88 14.58 -5.14
N SER A 624 16.06 15.03 -5.56
CA SER A 624 16.28 15.59 -6.89
C SER A 624 16.20 14.49 -7.97
N SER A 625 15.65 14.84 -9.12
CA SER A 625 15.76 13.97 -10.30
C SER A 625 17.23 13.91 -10.74
N LEU A 626 17.72 12.69 -10.97
CA LEU A 626 19.08 12.43 -11.44
C LEU A 626 19.02 11.83 -12.85
N TYR A 627 19.71 12.46 -13.80
CA TYR A 627 19.90 11.92 -15.14
C TYR A 627 21.39 11.74 -15.40
N VAL A 628 21.78 10.54 -15.82
CA VAL A 628 23.17 10.19 -16.12
C VAL A 628 23.22 9.49 -17.46
N ASP A 629 24.10 9.96 -18.34
CA ASP A 629 24.46 9.23 -19.57
C ASP A 629 25.97 9.33 -19.83
N SER A 630 26.40 8.88 -21.02
CA SER A 630 27.81 8.92 -21.40
C SER A 630 28.37 10.32 -21.67
N LYS A 631 27.52 11.34 -21.71
CA LYS A 631 27.87 12.72 -22.09
C LYS A 631 27.70 13.73 -20.96
N MET A 632 26.82 13.49 -19.99
CA MET A 632 26.52 14.44 -18.93
C MET A 632 25.84 13.80 -17.71
N ILE A 633 25.87 14.54 -16.61
CA ILE A 633 25.05 14.30 -15.42
C ILE A 633 24.21 15.55 -15.16
N LEU A 634 22.89 15.40 -14.99
CA LEU A 634 21.99 16.50 -14.65
C LEU A 634 21.37 16.27 -13.26
N VAL A 635 21.35 17.31 -12.44
CA VAL A 635 20.73 17.30 -11.12
C VAL A 635 20.41 18.73 -10.65
N ALA A 636 19.34 18.90 -9.86
CA ALA A 636 19.08 20.19 -9.20
C ALA A 636 20.08 20.44 -8.06
N VAL A 637 20.71 21.63 -8.09
CA VAL A 637 21.71 22.07 -7.14
C VAL A 637 21.30 23.39 -6.49
N ARG A 638 21.74 23.60 -5.25
CA ARG A 638 21.61 24.86 -4.54
C ARG A 638 22.81 25.75 -4.87
N ASP A 639 22.58 26.81 -5.62
CA ASP A 639 23.59 27.77 -5.99
C ASP A 639 23.84 28.75 -4.83
N LYS A 640 24.97 28.58 -4.16
CA LYS A 640 25.36 29.40 -3.01
C LYS A 640 25.80 30.81 -3.41
N ASP A 641 26.16 31.01 -4.68
CA ASP A 641 26.64 32.29 -5.18
C ASP A 641 25.48 33.20 -5.64
N SER A 642 24.28 32.65 -5.88
CA SER A 642 23.07 33.41 -6.26
C SER A 642 21.90 33.19 -5.29
N SER A 643 21.84 34.00 -4.23
CA SER A 643 20.69 34.06 -3.29
C SER A 643 20.25 32.73 -2.65
N ASN A 644 21.09 31.68 -2.73
CA ASN A 644 20.77 30.33 -2.27
C ASN A 644 19.63 29.66 -3.06
N ASP A 645 19.44 30.08 -4.32
CA ASP A 645 18.40 29.57 -5.21
C ASP A 645 18.72 28.17 -5.76
N TRP A 646 17.69 27.45 -6.18
CA TRP A 646 17.84 26.16 -6.84
C TRP A 646 17.95 26.34 -8.36
N ARG A 647 18.93 25.66 -8.96
CA ARG A 647 19.21 25.68 -10.41
C ARG A 647 19.46 24.26 -10.91
N LEU A 648 19.24 24.04 -12.20
CA LEU A 648 19.67 22.79 -12.84
C LEU A 648 21.17 22.89 -13.14
N ALA A 649 21.95 21.92 -12.68
CA ALA A 649 23.35 21.78 -13.07
C ALA A 649 23.52 20.68 -14.11
N LYS A 650 24.41 20.93 -15.08
CA LYS A 650 24.95 19.92 -15.99
C LYS A 650 26.42 19.74 -15.69
N PHE A 651 26.77 18.59 -15.12
CA PHE A 651 28.15 18.20 -14.86
C PHE A 651 28.73 17.38 -16.02
N SER A 652 30.05 17.44 -16.17
CA SER A 652 30.83 16.51 -16.98
C SER A 652 30.68 15.08 -16.42
N PRO A 653 30.58 14.05 -17.27
CA PRO A 653 30.34 12.69 -16.83
C PRO A 653 31.52 12.08 -16.05
N LYS A 654 32.70 12.72 -16.07
CA LYS A 654 33.93 12.24 -15.43
C LYS A 654 34.40 13.12 -14.26
N ASN A 655 34.00 14.39 -14.22
CA ASN A 655 34.52 15.37 -13.27
C ASN A 655 33.41 16.34 -12.84
N LEU A 656 33.03 16.30 -11.56
CA LEU A 656 31.97 17.13 -11.00
C LEU A 656 32.40 18.59 -10.74
N ASP A 657 33.67 18.95 -10.93
CA ASP A 657 34.11 20.34 -10.93
C ASP A 657 33.83 21.06 -12.27
N GLU A 658 33.56 20.30 -13.34
CA GLU A 658 33.21 20.84 -14.65
C GLU A 658 31.69 20.88 -14.81
N PHE A 659 31.10 22.06 -14.71
CA PHE A 659 29.64 22.20 -14.78
C PHE A 659 29.15 23.48 -15.48
N ILE A 660 27.88 23.44 -15.87
CA ILE A 660 27.09 24.58 -16.35
C ILE A 660 25.81 24.67 -15.51
N LEU A 661 25.40 25.86 -15.09
CA LEU A 661 24.14 26.10 -14.37
C LEU A 661 23.09 26.72 -15.30
N SER A 662 21.81 26.39 -15.09
CA SER A 662 20.70 27.04 -15.76
C SER A 662 20.53 28.49 -15.33
N GLU A 663 20.18 29.37 -16.29
CA GLU A 663 19.79 30.76 -15.98
C GLU A 663 18.46 30.82 -15.22
N ASN A 664 17.56 29.87 -15.50
CA ASN A 664 16.29 29.74 -14.82
C ASN A 664 16.47 29.15 -13.41
N LYS A 665 15.79 29.77 -12.44
CA LYS A 665 15.57 29.19 -11.13
C LYS A 665 14.52 28.10 -11.22
N ILE A 666 14.71 27.05 -10.43
CA ILE A 666 13.81 25.89 -10.37
C ILE A 666 13.40 25.64 -8.92
N MET A 667 12.49 24.71 -8.69
CA MET A 667 12.20 24.21 -7.36
C MET A 667 13.22 23.11 -6.96
N PRO A 668 13.46 22.89 -5.66
CA PRO A 668 14.39 21.87 -5.16
C PRO A 668 14.15 20.45 -5.70
N PHE A 669 12.88 20.10 -5.92
CA PHE A 669 12.42 18.78 -6.37
C PHE A 669 11.86 18.83 -7.79
N THR A 670 12.29 19.79 -8.61
CA THR A 670 11.87 19.89 -10.01
C THR A 670 12.26 18.60 -10.75
N SER A 671 11.24 17.92 -11.29
CA SER A 671 11.42 16.84 -12.26
C SER A 671 11.75 17.42 -13.64
N PHE A 672 12.55 16.69 -14.42
CA PHE A 672 12.89 17.07 -15.77
C PHE A 672 13.00 15.86 -16.69
N SER A 673 12.74 16.08 -17.98
CA SER A 673 12.87 15.08 -19.03
C SER A 673 13.85 15.56 -20.10
N VAL A 674 14.76 14.68 -20.50
CA VAL A 674 15.71 14.95 -21.59
C VAL A 674 15.19 14.27 -22.86
N ARG A 675 14.98 15.05 -23.94
CA ARG A 675 14.68 14.49 -25.27
C ARG A 675 15.50 15.20 -26.34
N LYS A 676 16.27 14.43 -27.10
CA LYS A 676 17.19 14.93 -28.13
C LYS A 676 18.14 15.98 -27.52
N ASN A 677 18.04 17.24 -27.95
CA ASN A 677 18.88 18.34 -27.47
C ASN A 677 18.15 19.27 -26.49
N PHE A 678 17.01 18.85 -25.94
CA PHE A 678 16.18 19.70 -25.08
C PHE A 678 15.92 19.05 -23.72
N ILE A 679 15.83 19.90 -22.70
CA ILE A 679 15.43 19.55 -21.33
C ILE A 679 14.11 20.26 -21.04
N TYR A 680 13.11 19.50 -20.62
CA TYR A 680 11.79 20.00 -20.26
C TYR A 680 11.65 19.94 -18.75
N LEU A 681 11.37 21.07 -18.11
CA LEU A 681 11.28 21.18 -16.65
C LEU A 681 10.32 22.30 -16.21
N GLN A 682 9.99 22.36 -14.92
CA GLN A 682 9.27 23.48 -14.33
C GLN A 682 10.21 24.46 -13.62
N ASP A 683 10.03 25.76 -13.87
CA ASP A 683 10.71 26.81 -13.10
C ASP A 683 10.11 27.01 -11.70
N GLU A 684 10.67 27.95 -10.94
CA GLU A 684 10.19 28.31 -9.59
C GLU A 684 8.72 28.78 -9.54
N PHE A 685 8.18 29.26 -10.67
CA PHE A 685 6.79 29.70 -10.81
C PHE A 685 5.88 28.59 -11.36
N LYS A 686 6.36 27.33 -11.36
CA LYS A 686 5.66 26.15 -11.89
C LYS A 686 5.35 26.22 -13.39
N SER A 687 6.00 27.12 -14.12
CA SER A 687 5.83 27.26 -15.57
C SER A 687 6.74 26.29 -16.31
N LEU A 688 6.21 25.69 -17.38
CA LEU A 688 7.01 24.80 -18.24
C LEU A 688 8.09 25.61 -18.97
N VAL A 689 9.34 25.18 -18.81
CA VAL A 689 10.52 25.75 -19.45
C VAL A 689 11.22 24.68 -20.27
N ILE A 690 11.65 25.06 -21.46
CA ILE A 690 12.45 24.23 -22.36
C ILE A 690 13.86 24.82 -22.38
N LEU A 691 14.85 24.04 -21.99
CA LEU A 691 16.26 24.43 -22.02
C LEU A 691 17.00 23.69 -23.13
N ASP A 692 17.98 24.35 -23.74
CA ASP A 692 18.95 23.70 -24.62
C ASP A 692 19.95 22.89 -23.79
N VAL A 693 20.17 21.64 -24.17
CA VAL A 693 20.99 20.70 -23.39
C VAL A 693 22.47 21.10 -23.31
N ASN A 694 22.97 21.89 -24.25
CA ASN A 694 24.38 22.27 -24.30
C ASN A 694 24.65 23.50 -23.45
N THR A 695 23.73 24.45 -23.44
CA THR A 695 23.90 25.76 -22.82
C THR A 695 23.10 25.94 -21.52
N LEU A 696 22.11 25.09 -21.26
CA LEU A 696 21.08 25.25 -20.22
C LEU A 696 20.33 26.60 -20.26
N LYS A 697 20.31 27.26 -21.41
CA LYS A 697 19.54 28.49 -21.64
C LYS A 697 18.15 28.15 -22.14
N LYS A 698 17.17 28.99 -21.77
CA LYS A 698 15.79 28.88 -22.25
C LYS A 698 15.75 29.02 -23.77
N VAL A 699 15.14 28.03 -24.41
CA VAL A 699 14.82 28.06 -25.84
C VAL A 699 13.57 28.91 -26.02
N LYS A 700 13.60 29.83 -26.99
CA LYS A 700 12.47 30.70 -27.33
C LYS A 700 11.37 29.94 -28.06
#